data_AF-A0A9P5U5G9-F1
#
_entry.id   AF-A0A9P5U5G9-F1
#
_cell.length_a   1.000
_cell.length_b   1.000
_cell.length_c   1.000
_cell.angle_alpha   90.00
_cell.angle_beta   90.00
_cell.angle_gamma   90.00
#
_symmetry.space_group_name_H-M   'P 1'
#
loop_
_entity.id
_entity.type
_entity.pdbx_description
1 polymer ?
#
loop_
_entity_poly.entity_id
_entity_poly.type
_entity_poly.pdbx_seq_one_letter_code
_entity_poly.pdbx_strand_id
1 'polypeptide(L)'
;MDPHSLEEVNKTIYLRSRWPELRPYENLEYDAQMYSRRRLPESEREELVPVTLEDNLDEDKGRYEEDPDYFRVFHYFRFFTVIEGFLKGNLDLTGRHETRLNELKPIWERFFTDFARLNNSACASLVHEEEEKACHLQSTLSYEVPKEEWKEFRLKWKIPRRIELNQAVRHTEWIRQLYVLHPDGPKIQKMCLLDLPTEVLDLMLSTASLKDARRLSATNKRLYQLGRQHTFKPFSWAQILPFPSKLTEDRESLILKARARFLEYSDFVQSQPDIMVRVNTLRFQNFARLLSETLDGSFTPHVLDSKTFFPPITSSLNKTISLAHNVGVLNLTHLDITRDLMQTLVQLVHLHSIRLSYSMQDDDLTHAIIGNELPLCGKVQFLELSSYSVDFRHPSDENTWLLLLLFPNILTFDYLSPPRNAIWSPPIPSLLSEDSAPSLATFKSLQKLFLSHYIDVPFVANSFRKLSAINSASFPLTHLKLHSCFGYFDSVIIDLLEALHSGSASLEVLILIGLQDADLVLFERITEFFPDILELSLDRRTGNRQTPPVQWPHPTWEYARYFARFTRLRHFSWNLLFLTTNLPRPMLVFERQAEIEHQLSIIHTPPLSRAELEEAFEDDAELLRLFKKAEKDTYDCFGWNTARLFSVHCPTLETFWDGCRSWFEVRISGQRLKDEFPSPRWDPMIPYRYDYSRV
;
A
#
# COMPACT_ATOMS: atom_id res chain seq x y z
N MET A 1 49.41 7.79 -20.31
CA MET A 1 48.01 8.10 -19.93
C MET A 1 48.09 8.90 -18.65
N ASP A 2 47.62 10.15 -18.70
CA ASP A 2 47.85 11.21 -17.72
C ASP A 2 47.07 11.00 -16.41
N PRO A 3 47.66 11.14 -15.20
CA PRO A 3 46.99 10.90 -13.93
C PRO A 3 45.96 11.99 -13.54
N HIS A 4 45.79 13.05 -14.34
CA HIS A 4 44.89 14.16 -14.02
C HIS A 4 43.45 14.04 -14.53
N SER A 5 43.05 12.95 -15.22
CA SER A 5 41.68 12.79 -15.74
C SER A 5 40.68 12.08 -14.80
N LEU A 6 41.12 11.62 -13.62
CA LEU A 6 40.28 10.91 -12.64
C LEU A 6 39.63 11.81 -11.57
N GLU A 7 39.94 13.11 -11.56
CA GLU A 7 39.35 14.07 -10.61
C GLU A 7 38.01 14.67 -11.08
N GLU A 8 37.68 14.66 -12.36
CA GLU A 8 36.42 15.28 -12.86
C GLU A 8 35.22 14.33 -12.83
N VAL A 9 35.42 13.02 -12.97
CA VAL A 9 34.33 12.04 -12.89
C VAL A 9 33.91 11.80 -11.43
N ASN A 10 34.85 11.85 -10.48
CA ASN A 10 34.55 11.71 -9.05
C ASN A 10 33.95 12.97 -8.39
N LYS A 11 34.14 14.17 -8.99
CA LYS A 11 33.50 15.40 -8.53
C LYS A 11 32.00 15.47 -8.89
N THR A 12 31.54 14.76 -9.91
CA THR A 12 30.17 14.93 -10.42
C THR A 12 29.12 14.14 -9.64
N ILE A 13 29.50 13.04 -8.97
CA ILE A 13 28.55 12.21 -8.18
C ILE A 13 28.58 12.58 -6.68
N TYR A 14 29.71 13.04 -6.14
CA TYR A 14 29.82 13.41 -4.72
C TYR A 14 29.54 14.89 -4.38
N LEU A 15 29.44 15.80 -5.37
CA LEU A 15 29.08 17.21 -5.12
C LEU A 15 27.57 17.54 -5.23
N ARG A 16 26.69 16.55 -5.44
CA ARG A 16 25.24 16.78 -5.54
C ARG A 16 24.38 16.22 -4.42
N SER A 17 24.96 15.86 -3.28
CA SER A 17 24.23 15.91 -1.99
C SER A 17 24.44 17.28 -1.35
N ARG A 18 23.91 18.35 -1.96
CA ARG A 18 23.59 19.54 -1.18
C ARG A 18 22.38 19.15 -0.35
N TRP A 19 22.58 19.08 0.98
CA TRP A 19 21.61 19.14 2.08
C TRP A 19 20.13 18.91 1.73
N PRO A 20 19.39 18.02 2.43
CA PRO A 20 18.00 17.75 2.11
C PRO A 20 17.18 19.04 2.29
N GLU A 21 16.64 19.53 1.19
CA GLU A 21 15.21 19.76 0.95
C GLU A 21 14.35 19.84 2.22
N LEU A 22 14.41 20.96 2.94
CA LEU A 22 13.68 21.15 4.19
C LEU A 22 12.69 22.30 4.15
N ARG A 23 12.51 23.02 3.03
CA ARG A 23 11.49 24.07 2.95
C ARG A 23 10.24 23.58 2.21
N PRO A 24 9.02 23.95 2.65
CA PRO A 24 7.76 23.53 2.04
C PRO A 24 7.63 23.78 0.52
N TYR A 25 8.44 24.69 -0.02
CA TYR A 25 8.42 25.08 -1.43
C TYR A 25 9.73 24.84 -2.18
N GLU A 26 10.77 24.31 -1.52
CA GLU A 26 12.11 24.15 -2.14
C GLU A 26 12.12 23.13 -3.28
N ASN A 27 11.35 22.04 -3.17
CA ASN A 27 11.29 21.03 -4.23
C ASN A 27 10.53 21.56 -5.45
N LEU A 28 9.42 22.26 -5.22
CA LEU A 28 8.65 22.90 -6.29
C LEU A 28 9.46 24.00 -6.97
N GLU A 29 10.25 24.76 -6.20
CA GLU A 29 11.17 25.77 -6.71
C GLU A 29 12.34 25.16 -7.49
N TYR A 30 12.97 24.10 -6.96
CA TYR A 30 14.10 23.43 -7.59
C TYR A 30 13.71 22.67 -8.85
N ASP A 31 12.62 21.91 -8.81
CA ASP A 31 12.12 21.16 -9.97
C ASP A 31 11.77 22.13 -11.10
N ALA A 32 11.15 23.26 -10.78
CA ALA A 32 10.90 24.33 -11.75
C ALA A 32 12.18 24.95 -12.31
N GLN A 33 13.15 25.29 -11.44
CA GLN A 33 14.44 25.86 -11.88
C GLN A 33 15.22 24.87 -12.76
N MET A 34 15.23 23.59 -12.42
CA MET A 34 15.89 22.54 -13.20
C MET A 34 15.20 22.30 -14.54
N TYR A 35 13.87 22.39 -14.56
CA TYR A 35 13.08 22.29 -15.79
C TYR A 35 13.39 23.45 -16.75
N SER A 36 13.39 24.69 -16.27
CA SER A 36 13.75 25.87 -17.08
C SER A 36 15.18 25.81 -17.63
N ARG A 37 16.15 25.29 -16.84
CA ARG A 37 17.56 25.21 -17.26
C ARG A 37 17.87 24.13 -18.30
N ARG A 38 17.12 23.02 -18.32
CA ARG A 38 17.41 21.88 -19.23
C ARG A 38 17.01 22.11 -20.68
N ARG A 39 16.20 23.13 -20.99
CA ARG A 39 15.68 23.38 -22.35
C ARG A 39 16.25 24.60 -23.07
N LEU A 40 16.92 25.52 -22.36
CA LEU A 40 17.61 26.62 -23.03
C LEU A 40 18.92 26.11 -23.66
N PRO A 41 19.12 26.31 -24.98
CA PRO A 41 20.41 26.16 -25.64
C PRO A 41 21.49 26.91 -24.86
N GLU A 42 22.72 26.39 -24.84
CA GLU A 42 23.80 26.96 -24.04
C GLU A 42 24.10 28.43 -24.41
N SER A 43 23.80 28.82 -25.65
CA SER A 43 23.86 30.20 -26.16
C SER A 43 22.78 31.15 -25.61
N GLU A 44 21.62 30.64 -25.18
CA GLU A 44 20.52 31.44 -24.60
C GLU A 44 20.61 31.58 -23.08
N ARG A 45 21.56 30.87 -22.44
CA ARG A 45 21.80 30.99 -20.99
C ARG A 45 22.54 32.26 -20.61
N GLU A 46 23.30 32.86 -21.53
CA GLU A 46 24.08 34.08 -21.30
C GLU A 46 23.28 35.36 -21.58
N GLU A 47 22.24 35.29 -22.42
CA GLU A 47 21.25 36.36 -22.60
C GLU A 47 19.98 36.07 -21.79
N LEU A 48 20.08 36.11 -20.45
CA LEU A 48 18.88 36.26 -19.62
C LEU A 48 18.31 37.66 -19.88
N VAL A 49 17.45 37.77 -20.88
CA VAL A 49 16.68 38.98 -21.22
C VAL A 49 16.09 39.53 -19.91
N PRO A 50 16.36 40.80 -19.55
CA PRO A 50 15.71 41.41 -18.40
C PRO A 50 14.21 41.39 -18.66
N VAL A 51 13.48 40.62 -17.85
CA VAL A 51 12.03 40.40 -17.87
C VAL A 51 11.29 41.61 -18.47
N THR A 52 11.02 41.58 -19.77
CA THR A 52 10.31 42.66 -20.45
C THR A 52 8.83 42.55 -20.13
N LEU A 53 8.30 43.67 -19.64
CA LEU A 53 7.00 43.91 -19.02
C LEU A 53 5.86 44.09 -20.04
N GLU A 54 5.88 43.35 -21.14
CA GLU A 54 4.75 43.42 -22.06
C GLU A 54 3.64 42.51 -21.52
N ASP A 55 2.56 43.12 -21.02
CA ASP A 55 1.31 42.45 -20.59
C ASP A 55 0.52 41.88 -21.79
N ASN A 56 1.21 41.54 -22.89
CA ASN A 56 0.64 40.80 -24.02
C ASN A 56 0.51 39.33 -23.60
N LEU A 57 -0.52 39.08 -22.78
CA LEU A 57 -1.09 37.76 -22.57
C LEU A 57 -1.81 37.37 -23.87
N ASP A 58 -1.06 37.04 -24.91
CA ASP A 58 -1.64 36.14 -25.91
C ASP A 58 -2.02 34.86 -25.15
N GLU A 59 -3.29 34.47 -25.25
CA GLU A 59 -3.90 33.29 -24.62
C GLU A 59 -3.31 31.96 -25.12
N ASP A 60 -2.05 31.96 -25.56
CA ASP A 60 -1.38 30.74 -25.95
C ASP A 60 -1.20 29.90 -24.69
N LYS A 61 -1.83 28.73 -24.70
CA LYS A 61 -1.88 27.75 -23.61
C LYS A 61 -0.53 27.05 -23.45
N GLY A 62 0.56 27.82 -23.40
CA GLY A 62 1.89 27.38 -23.05
C GLY A 62 1.85 26.66 -21.70
N ARG A 63 2.68 25.62 -21.57
CA ARG A 63 2.68 24.78 -20.37
C ARG A 63 3.08 25.66 -19.18
N TYR A 64 2.33 25.54 -18.08
CA TYR A 64 2.50 26.33 -16.84
C TYR A 64 3.94 26.48 -16.34
N GLU A 65 4.80 25.54 -16.69
CA GLU A 65 6.21 25.36 -16.32
C GLU A 65 7.19 26.26 -17.11
N GLU A 66 6.73 26.95 -18.17
CA GLU A 66 7.56 27.80 -19.05
C GLU A 66 7.54 29.29 -18.65
N ASP A 67 6.72 29.67 -17.68
CA ASP A 67 6.57 31.06 -17.22
C ASP A 67 7.73 31.48 -16.28
N PRO A 68 8.50 32.53 -16.60
CA PRO A 68 9.57 33.03 -15.71
C PRO A 68 9.07 33.54 -14.35
N ASP A 69 7.75 33.72 -14.17
CA ASP A 69 7.16 34.05 -12.87
C ASP A 69 6.78 32.82 -12.03
N TYR A 70 6.89 31.59 -12.55
CA TYR A 70 6.47 30.37 -11.88
C TYR A 70 7.09 30.23 -10.46
N PHE A 71 8.39 30.48 -10.32
CA PHE A 71 9.08 30.40 -9.02
C PHE A 71 8.71 31.54 -8.06
N ARG A 72 8.37 32.71 -8.61
CA ARG A 72 7.98 33.88 -7.79
C ARG A 72 6.65 33.65 -7.08
N VAL A 73 5.78 32.79 -7.62
CA VAL A 73 4.52 32.41 -6.97
C VAL A 73 4.80 31.77 -5.60
N PHE A 74 5.80 30.89 -5.52
CA PHE A 74 6.18 30.29 -4.24
C PHE A 74 6.81 31.28 -3.28
N HIS A 75 7.62 32.22 -3.77
CA HIS A 75 8.20 33.28 -2.93
C HIS A 75 7.11 34.18 -2.36
N TYR A 76 6.13 34.52 -3.18
CA TYR A 76 4.95 35.29 -2.78
C TYR A 76 4.15 34.57 -1.69
N PHE A 77 3.75 33.31 -1.89
CA PHE A 77 3.03 32.56 -0.84
C PHE A 77 3.88 32.37 0.42
N ARG A 78 5.16 32.03 0.26
CA ARG A 78 6.09 31.86 1.37
C ARG A 78 6.23 33.13 2.20
N PHE A 79 6.22 34.30 1.58
CA PHE A 79 6.16 35.58 2.30
C PHE A 79 5.00 35.53 3.30
N PHE A 80 3.74 35.42 2.85
CA PHE A 80 2.57 35.44 3.75
C PHE A 80 2.56 34.29 4.77
N THR A 81 2.85 33.06 4.33
CA THR A 81 2.85 31.87 5.20
C THR A 81 3.85 31.98 6.36
N VAL A 82 4.98 32.66 6.17
CA VAL A 82 5.98 32.84 7.24
C VAL A 82 5.41 33.68 8.38
N ILE A 83 4.77 34.82 8.09
CA ILE A 83 4.17 35.65 9.14
C ILE A 83 2.95 34.99 9.74
N GLU A 84 2.10 34.37 8.92
CA GLU A 84 1.01 33.55 9.42
C GLU A 84 1.50 32.49 10.41
N GLY A 85 2.61 31.81 10.12
CA GLY A 85 3.23 30.83 11.01
C GLY A 85 3.70 31.44 12.33
N PHE A 86 4.33 32.61 12.29
CA PHE A 86 4.69 33.36 13.49
C PHE A 86 3.47 33.73 14.34
N LEU A 87 2.37 34.21 13.73
CA LEU A 87 1.17 34.60 14.46
C LEU A 87 0.40 33.39 15.03
N LYS A 88 0.18 32.35 14.21
CA LYS A 88 -0.64 31.20 14.60
C LYS A 88 0.07 30.24 15.55
N GLY A 89 1.37 30.01 15.36
CA GLY A 89 2.05 28.92 16.04
C GLY A 89 2.72 27.90 15.13
N ASN A 90 2.58 28.01 13.81
CA ASN A 90 2.91 26.94 12.89
C ASN A 90 4.40 26.95 12.51
N LEU A 91 5.02 25.79 12.47
CA LEU A 91 6.45 25.63 12.13
C LEU A 91 6.63 25.46 10.62
N ASP A 92 7.62 26.15 10.05
CA ASP A 92 7.98 26.12 8.62
C ASP A 92 9.36 25.47 8.39
N LEU A 93 9.78 24.59 9.30
CA LEU A 93 11.06 23.84 9.31
C LEU A 93 12.34 24.68 9.45
N THR A 94 12.26 26.00 9.33
CA THR A 94 13.38 26.93 9.60
C THR A 94 13.36 27.52 11.01
N GLY A 95 12.37 27.15 11.82
CA GLY A 95 12.21 27.59 13.19
C GLY A 95 11.66 29.02 13.32
N ARG A 96 11.09 29.33 14.48
CA ARG A 96 10.53 30.65 14.81
C ARG A 96 11.40 31.37 15.82
N HIS A 97 12.58 31.76 15.36
CA HIS A 97 13.54 32.50 16.16
C HIS A 97 13.23 34.00 16.15
N GLU A 98 13.48 34.65 17.28
CA GLU A 98 13.29 36.10 17.43
C GLU A 98 14.18 36.88 16.48
N THR A 99 15.43 36.44 16.27
CA THR A 99 16.35 37.02 15.27
C THR A 99 15.74 37.06 13.87
N ARG A 100 15.15 35.95 13.43
CA ARG A 100 14.48 35.85 12.13
C ARG A 100 13.27 36.76 12.04
N LEU A 101 12.47 36.85 13.10
CA LEU A 101 11.34 37.79 13.13
C LEU A 101 11.83 39.23 13.03
N ASN A 102 12.89 39.60 13.74
CA ASN A 102 13.48 40.94 13.73
C ASN A 102 14.03 41.32 12.35
N GLU A 103 14.56 40.36 11.59
CA GLU A 103 14.99 40.58 10.19
C GLU A 103 13.80 40.76 9.24
N LEU A 104 12.72 39.99 9.43
CA LEU A 104 11.57 40.02 8.55
C LEU A 104 10.66 41.22 8.82
N LYS A 105 10.46 41.59 10.09
CA LYS A 105 9.49 42.60 10.52
C LYS A 105 9.62 43.93 9.75
N PRO A 106 10.82 44.53 9.56
CA PRO A 106 10.96 45.75 8.77
C PRO A 106 10.59 45.61 7.28
N ILE A 107 10.71 44.40 6.72
CA ILE A 107 10.30 44.11 5.34
C ILE A 107 8.76 44.12 5.26
N TRP A 108 8.11 43.50 6.25
CA TRP A 108 6.65 43.47 6.35
C TRP A 108 6.03 44.83 6.58
N GLU A 109 6.59 45.63 7.50
CA GLU A 109 6.09 46.98 7.77
C GLU A 109 6.17 47.86 6.52
N ARG A 110 7.25 47.73 5.74
CA ARG A 110 7.38 48.40 4.44
C ARG A 110 6.34 47.89 3.44
N PHE A 111 6.11 46.58 3.38
CA PHE A 111 5.07 45.98 2.52
C PHE A 111 3.69 46.52 2.86
N PHE A 112 3.28 46.48 4.13
CA PHE A 112 1.98 46.97 4.55
C PHE A 112 1.82 48.47 4.33
N THR A 113 2.90 49.25 4.48
CA THR A 113 2.88 50.70 4.22
C THR A 113 2.65 50.99 2.74
N ASP A 114 3.39 50.31 1.86
CA ASP A 114 3.21 50.46 0.42
C ASP A 114 1.84 49.93 -0.03
N PHE A 115 1.41 48.81 0.53
CA PHE A 115 0.11 48.21 0.20
C PHE A 115 -1.04 49.09 0.68
N ALA A 116 -0.91 49.74 1.84
CA ALA A 116 -1.92 50.70 2.31
C ALA A 116 -2.05 51.90 1.36
N ARG A 117 -0.93 52.39 0.79
CA ARG A 117 -0.97 53.46 -0.22
C ARG A 117 -1.71 53.00 -1.49
N LEU A 118 -1.39 51.81 -1.98
CA LEU A 118 -2.06 51.19 -3.12
C LEU A 118 -3.56 50.95 -2.84
N ASN A 119 -3.89 50.48 -1.64
CA ASN A 119 -5.28 50.20 -1.27
C ASN A 119 -6.11 51.48 -1.09
N ASN A 120 -5.47 52.60 -0.72
CA ASN A 120 -6.15 53.90 -0.63
C ASN A 120 -6.47 54.51 -2.01
N SER A 121 -5.76 54.11 -3.07
CA SER A 121 -6.10 54.47 -4.46
C SER A 121 -7.04 53.46 -5.13
N ALA A 122 -7.39 52.36 -4.44
CA ALA A 122 -8.27 51.34 -4.98
C ALA A 122 -9.76 51.72 -4.89
N CYS A 123 -10.50 51.50 -5.98
CA CYS A 123 -11.95 51.53 -6.01
C CYS A 123 -12.48 50.11 -5.74
N ALA A 124 -13.28 49.94 -4.68
CA ALA A 124 -13.95 48.67 -4.40
C ALA A 124 -15.31 48.62 -5.08
N SER A 125 -15.55 47.59 -5.90
CA SER A 125 -16.83 47.28 -6.51
C SER A 125 -17.34 45.92 -6.03
N LEU A 126 -18.64 45.79 -5.83
CA LEU A 126 -19.25 44.49 -5.52
C LEU A 126 -19.49 43.75 -6.84
N VAL A 127 -18.80 42.64 -7.04
CA VAL A 127 -18.99 41.78 -8.21
C VAL A 127 -19.77 40.55 -7.77
N HIS A 128 -20.89 40.30 -8.46
CA HIS A 128 -21.67 39.09 -8.30
C HIS A 128 -21.13 38.06 -9.30
N GLU A 129 -20.34 37.11 -8.84
CA GLU A 129 -19.95 35.96 -9.64
C GLU A 129 -21.05 34.91 -9.55
N GLU A 130 -21.70 34.61 -10.67
CA GLU A 130 -22.54 33.42 -10.80
C GLU A 130 -21.60 32.20 -10.94
N GLU A 131 -21.40 31.46 -9.85
CA GLU A 131 -20.79 30.14 -9.96
C GLU A 131 -21.76 29.21 -10.70
N GLU A 132 -21.41 28.83 -11.93
CA GLU A 132 -22.18 27.95 -12.83
C GLU A 132 -22.68 26.62 -12.22
N LYS A 133 -22.25 26.26 -11.01
CA LYS A 133 -22.53 24.97 -10.36
C LYS A 133 -23.04 25.07 -8.91
N ALA A 134 -23.11 26.25 -8.32
CA ALA A 134 -23.61 26.42 -6.95
C ALA A 134 -24.81 27.36 -6.96
N CYS A 135 -25.96 26.93 -6.44
CA CYS A 135 -27.19 27.73 -6.34
C CYS A 135 -27.09 28.90 -5.34
N HIS A 136 -25.88 29.41 -5.07
CA HIS A 136 -25.61 30.47 -4.12
C HIS A 136 -24.77 31.57 -4.79
N LEU A 137 -25.40 32.73 -5.00
CA LEU A 137 -24.72 33.97 -5.42
C LEU A 137 -23.76 34.41 -4.31
N GLN A 138 -22.46 34.14 -4.46
CA GLN A 138 -21.45 34.67 -3.56
C GLN A 138 -21.01 36.05 -4.08
N SER A 139 -21.40 37.10 -3.36
CA SER A 139 -20.96 38.46 -3.68
C SER A 139 -19.53 38.65 -3.20
N THR A 140 -18.62 39.02 -4.10
CA THR A 140 -17.21 39.23 -3.76
C THR A 140 -16.79 40.67 -4.05
N LEU A 141 -16.04 41.28 -3.14
CA LEU A 141 -15.45 42.60 -3.36
C LEU A 141 -14.29 42.47 -4.36
N SER A 142 -14.39 43.20 -5.47
CA SER A 142 -13.31 43.40 -6.43
C SER A 142 -12.69 44.77 -6.21
N TYR A 143 -11.36 44.82 -6.24
CA TYR A 143 -10.57 46.04 -6.08
C TYR A 143 -9.95 46.39 -7.42
N GLU A 144 -10.13 47.63 -7.87
CA GLU A 144 -9.53 48.16 -9.08
C GLU A 144 -8.62 49.34 -8.74
N VAL A 145 -7.40 49.34 -9.30
CA VAL A 145 -6.38 50.38 -9.11
C VAL A 145 -5.83 50.76 -10.48
N PRO A 146 -5.36 52.01 -10.72
CA PRO A 146 -4.67 52.35 -11.96
C PRO A 146 -3.57 51.33 -12.32
N LYS A 147 -3.56 50.86 -13.57
CA LYS A 147 -2.68 49.78 -14.03
C LYS A 147 -1.19 50.04 -13.74
N GLU A 148 -0.76 51.29 -13.88
CA GLU A 148 0.63 51.69 -13.63
C GLU A 148 1.00 51.60 -12.14
N GLU A 149 0.10 51.96 -11.22
CA GLU A 149 0.35 51.84 -9.78
C GLU A 149 0.43 50.36 -9.34
N TRP A 150 -0.45 49.52 -9.86
CA TRP A 150 -0.37 48.07 -9.62
C TRP A 150 0.93 47.48 -10.19
N LYS A 151 1.31 47.88 -11.40
CA LYS A 151 2.54 47.44 -12.06
C LYS A 151 3.79 47.85 -11.26
N GLU A 152 3.85 49.08 -10.78
CA GLU A 152 4.95 49.57 -9.93
C GLU A 152 5.03 48.79 -8.61
N PHE A 153 3.89 48.60 -7.93
CA PHE A 153 3.81 47.82 -6.69
C PHE A 153 4.26 46.37 -6.91
N ARG A 154 3.74 45.73 -7.96
CA ARG A 154 4.07 44.37 -8.38
C ARG A 154 5.58 44.21 -8.62
N LEU A 155 6.19 45.17 -9.32
CA LEU A 155 7.63 45.17 -9.60
C LEU A 155 8.47 45.32 -8.32
N LYS A 156 8.11 46.29 -7.48
CA LYS A 156 8.81 46.56 -6.20
C LYS A 156 8.84 45.32 -5.31
N TRP A 157 7.71 44.63 -5.19
CA TRP A 157 7.54 43.47 -4.31
C TRP A 157 7.74 42.13 -5.03
N LYS A 158 8.16 42.15 -6.30
CA LYS A 158 8.39 40.97 -7.14
C LYS A 158 7.18 40.02 -7.17
N ILE A 159 5.98 40.57 -7.16
CA ILE A 159 4.74 39.79 -7.22
C ILE A 159 4.61 39.21 -8.65
N PRO A 160 4.32 37.91 -8.80
CA PRO A 160 4.12 37.26 -10.10
C PRO A 160 2.99 37.89 -10.91
N ARG A 161 3.07 37.88 -12.25
CA ARG A 161 1.96 38.34 -13.12
C ARG A 161 0.65 37.58 -12.88
N ARG A 162 0.73 36.30 -12.52
CA ARG A 162 -0.42 35.43 -12.21
C ARG A 162 -1.14 35.77 -10.91
N ILE A 163 -0.50 36.53 -10.03
CA ILE A 163 -1.15 36.97 -8.79
C ILE A 163 -1.86 38.28 -9.10
N GLU A 164 -3.18 38.22 -9.06
CA GLU A 164 -4.03 39.38 -9.26
C GLU A 164 -4.07 40.27 -8.01
N LEU A 165 -4.46 41.54 -8.20
CA LEU A 165 -4.63 42.49 -7.11
C LEU A 165 -5.57 41.95 -6.02
N ASN A 166 -6.72 41.37 -6.42
CA ASN A 166 -7.70 40.81 -5.48
C ASN A 166 -7.10 39.69 -4.61
N GLN A 167 -6.23 38.85 -5.15
CA GLN A 167 -5.53 37.83 -4.37
C GLN A 167 -4.53 38.45 -3.39
N ALA A 168 -3.81 39.51 -3.81
CA ALA A 168 -2.93 40.28 -2.93
C ALA A 168 -3.68 40.97 -1.78
N VAL A 169 -4.85 41.55 -2.07
CA VAL A 169 -5.75 42.11 -1.04
C VAL A 169 -6.19 41.03 -0.06
N ARG A 170 -6.70 39.89 -0.55
CA ARG A 170 -7.16 38.79 0.33
C ARG A 170 -6.06 38.29 1.27
N HIS A 171 -4.85 38.04 0.77
CA HIS A 171 -3.75 37.59 1.63
C HIS A 171 -3.30 38.67 2.61
N THR A 172 -3.26 39.94 2.19
CA THR A 172 -2.85 41.04 3.06
C THR A 172 -3.87 41.29 4.17
N GLU A 173 -5.16 41.29 3.85
CA GLU A 173 -6.24 41.40 4.82
C GLU A 173 -6.30 40.19 5.75
N TRP A 174 -6.05 38.98 5.25
CA TRP A 174 -5.94 37.80 6.09
C TRP A 174 -4.85 37.96 7.16
N ILE A 175 -3.65 38.42 6.78
CA ILE A 175 -2.60 38.66 7.78
C ILE A 175 -2.99 39.78 8.75
N ARG A 176 -3.63 40.86 8.28
CA ARG A 176 -4.16 41.93 9.17
C ARG A 176 -5.15 41.38 10.18
N GLN A 177 -6.09 40.53 9.74
CA GLN A 177 -7.02 39.84 10.62
C GLN A 177 -6.30 38.95 11.63
N LEU A 178 -5.24 38.23 11.22
CA LEU A 178 -4.45 37.43 12.16
C LEU A 178 -3.74 38.28 13.23
N TYR A 179 -3.28 39.48 12.91
CA TYR A 179 -2.75 40.41 13.92
C TYR A 179 -3.82 40.82 14.94
N VAL A 180 -5.07 41.01 14.50
CA VAL A 180 -6.21 41.30 15.39
C VAL A 180 -6.57 40.09 16.25
N LEU A 181 -6.58 38.88 15.66
CA LEU A 181 -6.92 37.63 16.35
C LEU A 181 -5.82 37.14 17.32
N HIS A 182 -4.58 37.63 17.17
CA HIS A 182 -3.45 37.25 18.00
C HIS A 182 -2.80 38.49 18.66
N PRO A 183 -3.49 39.15 19.62
CA PRO A 183 -3.01 40.37 20.27
C PRO A 183 -1.75 40.14 21.12
N ASP A 184 -1.50 38.91 21.57
CA ASP A 184 -0.28 38.50 22.28
C ASP A 184 0.99 38.59 21.41
N GLY A 185 0.81 38.81 20.11
CA GLY A 185 1.88 38.97 19.14
C GLY A 185 2.44 37.65 18.59
N PRO A 186 3.53 37.71 17.82
CA PRO A 186 4.19 36.55 17.25
C PRO A 186 4.65 35.52 18.28
N LYS A 187 4.32 34.25 18.05
CA LYS A 187 4.75 33.12 18.87
C LYS A 187 6.19 32.72 18.51
N ILE A 188 7.13 33.01 19.42
CA ILE A 188 8.53 32.58 19.33
C ILE A 188 8.69 31.15 19.84
N GLN A 189 9.44 30.35 19.10
CA GLN A 189 9.73 28.96 19.46
C GLN A 189 10.74 28.90 20.60
N LYS A 190 10.34 28.28 21.72
CA LYS A 190 11.19 28.10 22.91
C LYS A 190 12.08 26.86 22.85
N MET A 191 11.66 25.85 22.10
CA MET A 191 12.30 24.55 22.02
C MET A 191 12.43 24.13 20.56
N CYS A 192 13.64 23.90 20.11
CA CYS A 192 13.99 23.37 18.80
C CYS A 192 14.01 21.84 18.84
N LEU A 193 13.91 21.22 17.67
CA LEU A 193 14.06 19.76 17.56
C LEU A 193 15.39 19.29 18.17
N LEU A 194 16.47 20.04 17.93
CA LEU A 194 17.80 19.71 18.46
C LEU A 194 17.95 19.97 19.97
N ASP A 195 17.00 20.64 20.61
CA ASP A 195 17.02 20.82 22.06
C ASP A 195 16.48 19.58 22.79
N LEU A 196 15.86 18.64 22.06
CA LEU A 196 15.39 17.39 22.63
C LEU A 196 16.56 16.48 23.05
N PRO A 197 16.36 15.66 24.10
CA PRO A 197 17.30 14.61 24.48
C PRO A 197 17.58 13.66 23.29
N THR A 198 18.79 13.13 23.25
CA THR A 198 19.24 12.25 22.17
C THR A 198 18.38 11.00 22.05
N GLU A 199 17.87 10.50 23.17
CA GLU A 199 16.98 9.34 23.27
C GLU A 199 15.63 9.62 22.59
N VAL A 200 15.11 10.84 22.71
CA VAL A 200 13.86 11.25 22.05
C VAL A 200 14.08 11.38 20.55
N LEU A 201 15.20 11.96 20.13
CA LEU A 201 15.57 12.07 18.72
C LEU A 201 15.78 10.68 18.08
N ASP A 202 16.40 9.76 18.82
CA ASP A 202 16.57 8.37 18.40
C ASP A 202 15.22 7.65 18.27
N LEU A 203 14.32 7.82 19.25
CA LEU A 203 12.96 7.29 19.18
C LEU A 203 12.18 7.83 17.97
N MET A 204 12.31 9.14 17.68
CA MET A 204 11.70 9.74 16.49
C MET A 204 12.25 9.11 15.20
N LEU A 205 13.57 8.94 15.09
CA LEU A 205 14.20 8.33 13.93
C LEU A 205 13.88 6.85 13.76
N SER A 206 13.74 6.10 14.87
CA SER A 206 13.36 4.68 14.85
C SER A 206 11.90 4.44 14.47
N THR A 207 11.04 5.43 14.67
CA THR A 207 9.62 5.37 14.32
C THR A 207 9.29 6.03 12.98
N ALA A 208 10.20 6.86 12.46
CA ALA A 208 10.07 7.49 11.16
C ALA A 208 10.14 6.46 10.02
N SER A 209 9.45 6.76 8.91
CA SER A 209 9.62 5.99 7.67
C SER A 209 11.09 6.08 7.21
N LEU A 210 11.58 5.11 6.44
CA LEU A 210 12.96 5.16 5.94
C LEU A 210 13.24 6.46 5.15
N LYS A 211 12.24 6.92 4.39
CA LYS A 211 12.30 8.18 3.63
C LYS A 211 12.45 9.38 4.56
N ASP A 212 11.65 9.44 5.62
CA ASP A 212 11.68 10.57 6.56
C ASP A 212 12.92 10.51 7.46
N ALA A 213 13.34 9.31 7.89
CA ALA A 213 14.59 9.13 8.62
C ALA A 213 15.78 9.61 7.79
N ARG A 214 15.85 9.30 6.49
CA ARG A 214 16.89 9.81 5.58
C ARG A 214 16.84 11.33 5.44
N ARG A 215 15.64 11.89 5.25
CA ARG A 215 15.45 13.35 5.19
C ARG A 215 15.92 14.02 6.47
N LEU A 216 15.47 13.54 7.64
CA LEU A 216 15.89 14.04 8.95
C LEU A 216 17.40 13.90 9.17
N SER A 217 17.98 12.77 8.77
CA SER A 217 19.42 12.51 8.89
C SER A 217 20.24 13.50 8.09
N ALA A 218 19.80 13.84 6.88
CA ALA A 218 20.60 14.68 6.02
C ALA A 218 20.54 16.18 6.43
N THR A 219 19.63 16.58 7.33
CA THR A 219 19.42 17.98 7.73
C THR A 219 20.62 18.60 8.45
N ASN A 220 21.26 17.86 9.34
CA ASN A 220 22.41 18.32 10.12
C ASN A 220 23.25 17.14 10.63
N LYS A 221 24.50 17.42 11.03
CA LYS A 221 25.47 16.41 11.46
C LYS A 221 25.01 15.56 12.66
N ARG A 222 24.26 16.14 13.61
CA ARG A 222 23.79 15.41 14.80
C ARG A 222 22.69 14.42 14.43
N LEU A 223 21.69 14.87 13.67
CA LEU A 223 20.63 13.97 13.17
C LEU A 223 21.18 12.96 12.18
N TYR A 224 22.22 13.30 11.41
CA TYR A 224 22.93 12.34 10.56
C TYR A 224 23.53 11.19 11.38
N GLN A 225 24.23 11.50 12.47
CA GLN A 225 24.86 10.49 13.33
C GLN A 225 23.84 9.55 13.97
N LEU A 226 22.73 10.10 14.47
CA LEU A 226 21.64 9.33 15.07
C LEU A 226 20.92 8.51 13.99
N GLY A 227 20.54 9.15 12.90
CA GLY A 227 19.76 8.55 11.85
C GLY A 227 20.50 7.48 11.08
N ARG A 228 21.83 7.54 11.01
CA ARG A 228 22.68 6.47 10.43
C ARG A 228 22.42 5.09 11.07
N GLN A 229 21.92 5.02 12.30
CA GLN A 229 21.56 3.74 12.92
C GLN A 229 20.23 3.18 12.40
N HIS A 230 19.37 4.00 11.80
CA HIS A 230 18.03 3.63 11.35
C HIS A 230 17.90 3.64 9.83
N THR A 231 18.67 4.47 9.11
CA THR A 231 18.65 4.57 7.65
C THR A 231 19.18 3.33 6.93
N PHE A 232 19.92 2.48 7.64
CA PHE A 232 20.57 1.28 7.09
C PHE A 232 20.04 -0.04 7.69
N LYS A 233 19.08 0.01 8.63
CA LYS A 233 18.46 -1.20 9.21
C LYS A 233 17.72 -2.00 8.13
N PRO A 234 16.72 -1.42 7.44
CA PRO A 234 16.21 -1.97 6.19
C PRO A 234 17.13 -1.54 5.05
N PHE A 235 17.86 -2.49 4.50
CA PHE A 235 18.61 -2.31 3.28
C PHE A 235 17.82 -2.92 2.13
N SER A 236 17.39 -2.08 1.19
CA SER A 236 16.70 -2.52 -0.02
C SER A 236 17.46 -2.04 -1.23
N TRP A 237 17.64 -2.97 -2.16
CA TRP A 237 18.36 -2.77 -3.40
C TRP A 237 17.61 -3.49 -4.51
N ALA A 238 17.40 -2.80 -5.63
CA ALA A 238 16.71 -3.34 -6.78
C ALA A 238 17.47 -2.99 -8.07
N GLN A 239 17.54 -3.93 -9.00
CA GLN A 239 17.89 -3.64 -10.38
C GLN A 239 16.66 -3.04 -11.06
N ILE A 240 16.55 -1.72 -11.03
CA ILE A 240 15.44 -1.00 -11.66
C ILE A 240 15.70 -0.91 -13.16
N LEU A 241 14.81 -1.50 -13.95
CA LEU A 241 14.78 -1.30 -15.39
C LEU A 241 13.83 -0.15 -15.76
N PRO A 242 14.19 0.68 -16.74
CA PRO A 242 13.27 1.69 -17.27
C PRO A 242 12.00 1.02 -17.82
N PHE A 243 10.82 1.55 -17.46
CA PHE A 243 9.53 0.99 -17.85
C PHE A 243 9.40 0.79 -19.38
N PRO A 244 8.75 -0.30 -19.84
CA PRO A 244 8.69 -0.67 -21.26
C PRO A 244 8.08 0.39 -22.18
N SER A 245 7.17 1.22 -21.67
CA SER A 245 6.38 2.17 -22.46
C SER A 245 7.17 3.35 -23.04
N LYS A 246 8.44 3.54 -22.64
CA LYS A 246 9.31 4.61 -23.15
C LYS A 246 10.56 4.11 -23.89
N LEU A 247 10.65 2.80 -24.14
CA LEU A 247 11.85 2.20 -24.70
C LEU A 247 11.84 2.28 -26.24
N THR A 248 12.35 3.39 -26.77
CA THR A 248 12.78 3.54 -28.17
C THR A 248 14.12 2.82 -28.39
N GLU A 249 14.22 1.97 -29.41
CA GLU A 249 15.37 1.30 -30.06
C GLU A 249 16.61 0.79 -29.26
N ASP A 250 16.93 1.26 -28.05
CA ASP A 250 18.17 0.93 -27.30
C ASP A 250 17.90 0.17 -25.98
N ARG A 251 17.03 -0.84 -26.00
CA ARG A 251 16.64 -1.63 -24.81
C ARG A 251 17.80 -2.39 -24.17
N GLU A 252 18.63 -3.02 -25.00
CA GLU A 252 19.74 -3.86 -24.57
C GLU A 252 20.80 -3.06 -23.81
N SER A 253 21.20 -1.91 -24.35
CA SER A 253 22.09 -0.94 -23.69
C SER A 253 21.55 -0.48 -22.34
N LEU A 254 20.24 -0.23 -22.22
CA LEU A 254 19.63 0.17 -20.95
C LEU A 254 19.66 -0.97 -19.91
N ILE A 255 19.41 -2.20 -20.33
CA ILE A 255 19.52 -3.40 -19.48
C ILE A 255 20.96 -3.60 -19.01
N LEU A 256 21.94 -3.51 -19.92
CA LEU A 256 23.36 -3.61 -19.60
C LEU A 256 23.81 -2.49 -18.64
N LYS A 257 23.38 -1.25 -18.88
CA LYS A 257 23.65 -0.12 -17.98
C LYS A 257 23.03 -0.33 -16.61
N ALA A 258 21.81 -0.87 -16.53
CA ALA A 258 21.17 -1.19 -15.27
C ALA A 258 21.93 -2.29 -14.51
N ARG A 259 22.40 -3.32 -15.21
CA ARG A 259 23.27 -4.36 -14.63
C ARG A 259 24.60 -3.81 -14.14
N ALA A 260 25.26 -2.96 -14.93
CA ALA A 260 26.52 -2.32 -14.53
C ALA A 260 26.35 -1.47 -13.27
N ARG A 261 25.34 -0.59 -13.24
CA ARG A 261 24.99 0.22 -12.06
C ARG A 261 24.67 -0.63 -10.84
N PHE A 262 23.98 -1.74 -11.06
CA PHE A 262 23.68 -2.69 -10.02
C PHE A 262 24.98 -3.27 -9.43
N LEU A 263 25.89 -3.76 -10.27
CA LEU A 263 27.16 -4.32 -9.81
C LEU A 263 28.03 -3.27 -9.11
N GLU A 264 28.14 -2.06 -9.67
CA GLU A 264 28.83 -0.92 -9.04
C GLU A 264 28.25 -0.61 -7.65
N TYR A 265 26.93 -0.64 -7.51
CA TYR A 265 26.28 -0.42 -6.22
C TYR A 265 26.55 -1.56 -5.23
N SER A 266 26.57 -2.80 -5.71
CA SER A 266 26.95 -3.96 -4.89
C SER A 266 28.38 -3.83 -4.38
N ASP A 267 29.32 -3.47 -5.27
CA ASP A 267 30.73 -3.28 -4.93
C ASP A 267 30.90 -2.14 -3.91
N PHE A 268 30.15 -1.04 -4.09
CA PHE A 268 30.08 0.03 -3.09
C PHE A 268 29.60 -0.49 -1.73
N VAL A 269 28.52 -1.26 -1.67
CA VAL A 269 27.98 -1.81 -0.42
C VAL A 269 28.96 -2.78 0.23
N GLN A 270 29.58 -3.66 -0.55
CA GLN A 270 30.62 -4.58 -0.09
C GLN A 270 31.85 -3.83 0.46
N SER A 271 32.16 -2.64 -0.08
CA SER A 271 33.23 -1.79 0.44
C SER A 271 32.91 -1.10 1.78
N GLN A 272 31.65 -1.14 2.23
CA GLN A 272 31.17 -0.48 3.45
C GLN A 272 30.74 -1.51 4.51
N PRO A 273 31.69 -2.22 5.15
CA PRO A 273 31.37 -3.24 6.15
C PRO A 273 30.60 -2.67 7.34
N ASP A 274 30.79 -1.40 7.68
CA ASP A 274 30.07 -0.68 8.73
C ASP A 274 28.57 -0.53 8.44
N ILE A 275 28.17 -0.47 7.17
CA ILE A 275 26.77 -0.50 6.74
C ILE A 275 26.25 -1.93 6.90
N MET A 276 26.98 -2.91 6.38
CA MET A 276 26.56 -4.32 6.37
C MET A 276 26.35 -4.91 7.76
N VAL A 277 27.18 -4.52 8.74
CA VAL A 277 27.00 -4.87 10.16
C VAL A 277 25.64 -4.40 10.70
N ARG A 278 25.06 -3.33 10.15
CA ARG A 278 23.81 -2.73 10.68
C ARG A 278 22.56 -3.23 9.98
N VAL A 279 22.70 -3.91 8.85
CA VAL A 279 21.57 -4.42 8.07
C VAL A 279 20.93 -5.56 8.83
N ASN A 280 19.64 -5.41 9.18
CA ASN A 280 18.84 -6.46 9.80
C ASN A 280 17.79 -7.03 8.85
N THR A 281 17.39 -6.24 7.85
CA THR A 281 16.42 -6.60 6.82
C THR A 281 17.06 -6.32 5.48
N LEU A 282 17.32 -7.37 4.72
CA LEU A 282 17.89 -7.27 3.39
C LEU A 282 16.81 -7.59 2.35
N ARG A 283 16.57 -6.65 1.43
CA ARG A 283 15.62 -6.83 0.34
C ARG A 283 16.31 -6.66 -1.00
N PHE A 284 16.07 -7.62 -1.88
CA PHE A 284 16.66 -7.67 -3.19
C PHE A 284 15.57 -7.88 -4.24
N GLN A 285 15.64 -7.12 -5.34
CA GLN A 285 14.74 -7.31 -6.48
C GLN A 285 15.49 -7.23 -7.80
N ASN A 286 15.31 -8.22 -8.68
CA ASN A 286 15.89 -8.21 -10.03
C ASN A 286 14.80 -8.20 -11.11
N PHE A 287 14.34 -7.01 -11.48
CA PHE A 287 13.31 -6.84 -12.50
C PHE A 287 13.77 -7.26 -13.92
N ALA A 288 15.07 -7.46 -14.15
CA ALA A 288 15.54 -7.97 -15.43
C ALA A 288 15.11 -9.41 -15.67
N ARG A 289 14.98 -10.21 -14.60
CA ARG A 289 14.45 -11.56 -14.69
C ARG A 289 12.96 -11.55 -15.06
N LEU A 290 12.16 -10.70 -14.41
CA LEU A 290 10.75 -10.51 -14.78
C LEU A 290 10.56 -10.20 -16.28
N LEU A 291 11.43 -9.37 -16.86
CA LEU A 291 11.37 -9.07 -18.30
C LEU A 291 11.75 -10.26 -19.18
N SER A 292 12.74 -11.08 -18.80
CA SER A 292 13.10 -12.25 -19.62
C SER A 292 11.97 -13.27 -19.72
N GLU A 293 11.00 -13.27 -18.81
CA GLU A 293 9.94 -14.29 -18.77
C GLU A 293 8.55 -13.76 -19.13
N THR A 294 8.30 -12.45 -18.98
CA THR A 294 7.03 -11.84 -19.44
C THR A 294 7.02 -11.51 -20.93
N LEU A 295 8.20 -11.42 -21.55
CA LEU A 295 8.31 -11.23 -22.98
C LEU A 295 8.21 -12.62 -23.64
N ASP A 296 7.13 -12.87 -24.39
CA ASP A 296 7.03 -14.02 -25.29
C ASP A 296 8.37 -14.15 -26.04
N GLY A 297 8.93 -15.36 -26.13
CA GLY A 297 10.32 -15.61 -26.57
C GLY A 297 10.76 -15.01 -27.93
N SER A 298 9.87 -14.34 -28.64
CA SER A 298 10.18 -13.44 -29.77
C SER A 298 10.73 -12.06 -29.37
N PHE A 299 10.59 -11.64 -28.10
CA PHE A 299 10.97 -10.32 -27.61
C PHE A 299 12.02 -10.33 -26.48
N THR A 300 12.48 -11.50 -26.03
CA THR A 300 13.58 -11.58 -25.06
C THR A 300 14.86 -11.05 -25.70
N PRO A 301 15.42 -9.92 -25.21
CA PRO A 301 16.66 -9.39 -25.76
C PRO A 301 17.77 -10.45 -25.65
N HIS A 302 18.61 -10.60 -26.67
CA HIS A 302 19.69 -11.60 -26.69
C HIS A 302 20.66 -11.42 -25.51
N VAL A 303 20.73 -10.20 -24.99
CA VAL A 303 21.52 -9.83 -23.81
C VAL A 303 21.07 -10.51 -22.52
N LEU A 304 19.82 -10.95 -22.41
CA LEU A 304 19.30 -11.65 -21.22
C LEU A 304 19.56 -13.16 -21.27
N ASP A 305 20.72 -13.57 -21.80
CA ASP A 305 21.15 -14.97 -21.74
C ASP A 305 21.32 -15.41 -20.28
N SER A 306 20.59 -16.45 -19.89
CA SER A 306 20.56 -16.95 -18.51
C SER A 306 21.94 -17.36 -18.00
N LYS A 307 22.82 -17.80 -18.91
CA LYS A 307 24.16 -18.30 -18.58
C LYS A 307 25.20 -17.20 -18.36
N THR A 308 24.98 -15.99 -18.87
CA THR A 308 26.00 -14.93 -18.84
C THR A 308 25.54 -13.67 -18.14
N PHE A 309 24.23 -13.36 -18.18
CA PHE A 309 23.69 -12.14 -17.61
C PHE A 309 23.51 -12.22 -16.08
N PHE A 310 22.81 -13.25 -15.59
CA PHE A 310 22.45 -13.38 -14.18
C PHE A 310 23.57 -13.88 -13.25
N PRO A 311 24.51 -14.77 -13.66
CA PRO A 311 25.48 -15.30 -12.69
C PRO A 311 26.34 -14.24 -11.99
N PRO A 312 26.79 -13.15 -12.65
CA PRO A 312 27.48 -12.07 -11.93
C PRO A 312 26.60 -11.31 -10.94
N ILE A 313 25.29 -11.20 -11.22
CA ILE A 313 24.30 -10.59 -10.31
C ILE A 313 24.16 -11.49 -9.07
N THR A 314 23.92 -12.79 -9.26
CA THR A 314 23.78 -13.77 -8.19
C THR A 314 25.07 -13.91 -7.37
N SER A 315 26.23 -13.96 -8.00
CA SER A 315 27.53 -14.02 -7.31
C SER A 315 27.77 -12.77 -6.47
N SER A 316 27.49 -11.58 -7.02
CA SER A 316 27.63 -10.32 -6.29
C SER A 316 26.65 -10.24 -5.11
N LEU A 317 25.41 -10.71 -5.30
CA LEU A 317 24.43 -10.83 -4.23
C LEU A 317 24.91 -11.77 -3.12
N ASN A 318 25.39 -12.97 -3.44
CA ASN A 318 25.88 -13.94 -2.46
C ASN A 318 27.02 -13.35 -1.62
N LYS A 319 27.94 -12.62 -2.24
CA LYS A 319 29.01 -11.88 -1.53
C LYS A 319 28.45 -10.79 -0.62
N THR A 320 27.45 -10.04 -1.07
CA THR A 320 26.83 -9.01 -0.24
C THR A 320 26.08 -9.62 0.95
N ILE A 321 25.36 -10.73 0.75
CA ILE A 321 24.65 -11.45 1.81
C ILE A 321 25.64 -12.01 2.84
N SER A 322 26.78 -12.56 2.42
CA SER A 322 27.76 -13.14 3.35
C SER A 322 28.42 -12.10 4.27
N LEU A 323 28.47 -10.83 3.86
CA LEU A 323 28.93 -9.72 4.71
C LEU A 323 27.86 -9.26 5.73
N ALA A 324 26.60 -9.62 5.50
CA ALA A 324 25.41 -9.16 6.22
C ALA A 324 25.08 -10.04 7.45
N HIS A 325 26.05 -10.29 8.33
CA HIS A 325 25.92 -11.26 9.43
C HIS A 325 24.74 -11.02 10.40
N ASN A 326 24.24 -9.79 10.52
CA ASN A 326 23.12 -9.43 11.40
C ASN A 326 21.74 -9.46 10.72
N VAL A 327 21.66 -9.95 9.48
CA VAL A 327 20.37 -10.08 8.77
C VAL A 327 19.49 -11.10 9.47
N GLY A 328 18.33 -10.63 9.94
CA GLY A 328 17.25 -11.46 10.48
C GLY A 328 16.12 -11.74 9.47
N VAL A 329 15.91 -10.80 8.55
CA VAL A 329 14.86 -10.87 7.53
C VAL A 329 15.47 -10.72 6.14
N LEU A 330 15.25 -11.71 5.28
CA LEU A 330 15.69 -11.70 3.90
C LEU A 330 14.48 -11.75 2.95
N ASN A 331 14.41 -10.84 1.99
CA ASN A 331 13.43 -10.85 0.90
C ASN A 331 14.18 -10.83 -0.44
N LEU A 332 13.99 -11.88 -1.23
CA LEU A 332 14.57 -12.05 -2.55
C LEU A 332 13.42 -12.12 -3.56
N THR A 333 13.43 -11.22 -4.54
CA THR A 333 12.41 -11.17 -5.61
C THR A 333 13.08 -11.33 -6.97
N HIS A 334 12.54 -12.19 -7.83
CA HIS A 334 12.99 -12.37 -9.22
C HIS A 334 14.45 -12.83 -9.35
N LEU A 335 14.81 -13.87 -8.59
CA LEU A 335 16.19 -14.37 -8.51
C LEU A 335 16.30 -15.85 -8.79
N ASP A 336 17.48 -16.27 -9.23
CA ASP A 336 17.89 -17.67 -9.22
C ASP A 336 18.39 -18.02 -7.81
N ILE A 337 17.71 -18.98 -7.17
CA ILE A 337 18.10 -19.58 -5.90
C ILE A 337 19.07 -20.71 -6.19
N THR A 338 20.35 -20.46 -5.91
CA THR A 338 21.43 -21.38 -6.22
C THR A 338 21.92 -22.12 -4.97
N ARG A 339 22.66 -23.21 -5.20
CA ARG A 339 23.38 -23.94 -4.14
C ARG A 339 24.22 -23.03 -3.25
N ASP A 340 25.01 -22.14 -3.85
CA ASP A 340 25.90 -21.21 -3.14
C ASP A 340 25.14 -20.19 -2.29
N LEU A 341 24.00 -19.71 -2.79
CA LEU A 341 23.13 -18.82 -2.03
C LEU A 341 22.64 -19.53 -0.77
N MET A 342 22.12 -20.76 -0.91
CA MET A 342 21.63 -21.54 0.25
C MET A 342 22.74 -21.83 1.26
N GLN A 343 23.95 -22.17 0.81
CA GLN A 343 25.11 -22.33 1.71
C GLN A 343 25.42 -21.03 2.48
N THR A 344 25.28 -19.88 1.82
CA THR A 344 25.46 -18.57 2.44
C THR A 344 24.36 -18.29 3.48
N LEU A 345 23.10 -18.63 3.18
CA LEU A 345 21.98 -18.42 4.11
C LEU A 345 22.15 -19.20 5.42
N VAL A 346 22.69 -20.41 5.35
CA VAL A 346 22.95 -21.24 6.54
C VAL A 346 23.96 -20.58 7.49
N GLN A 347 24.89 -19.79 6.96
CA GLN A 347 25.90 -19.09 7.75
C GLN A 347 25.32 -17.87 8.50
N LEU A 348 24.12 -17.40 8.13
CA LEU A 348 23.48 -16.25 8.76
C LEU A 348 22.82 -16.65 10.08
N VAL A 349 23.58 -16.53 11.17
CA VAL A 349 23.18 -16.95 12.52
C VAL A 349 21.97 -16.22 13.09
N HIS A 350 21.57 -15.08 12.52
CA HIS A 350 20.42 -14.30 12.96
C HIS A 350 19.20 -14.46 12.04
N LEU A 351 19.34 -15.15 10.91
CA LEU A 351 18.27 -15.30 9.92
C LEU A 351 17.11 -16.12 10.48
N HIS A 352 15.95 -15.49 10.61
CA HIS A 352 14.74 -16.12 11.12
C HIS A 352 13.54 -16.01 10.16
N SER A 353 13.63 -15.15 9.14
CA SER A 353 12.57 -14.92 8.15
C SER A 353 13.14 -14.87 6.75
N ILE A 354 12.59 -15.66 5.84
CA ILE A 354 12.93 -15.67 4.41
C ILE A 354 11.67 -15.47 3.59
N ARG A 355 11.74 -14.61 2.58
CA ARG A 355 10.71 -14.44 1.55
C ARG A 355 11.35 -14.58 0.19
N LEU A 356 10.89 -15.56 -0.58
CA LEU A 356 11.35 -15.81 -1.93
C LEU A 356 10.16 -15.58 -2.86
N SER A 357 10.13 -14.40 -3.47
CA SER A 357 9.04 -14.02 -4.36
C SER A 357 9.46 -14.21 -5.80
N TYR A 358 8.69 -14.94 -6.61
CA TYR A 358 8.92 -15.03 -8.05
C TYR A 358 10.36 -15.48 -8.39
N SER A 359 10.93 -16.37 -7.58
CA SER A 359 12.33 -16.81 -7.68
C SER A 359 12.37 -18.25 -8.17
N MET A 360 13.40 -18.59 -8.96
CA MET A 360 13.55 -19.91 -9.58
C MET A 360 14.63 -20.70 -8.86
N GLN A 361 14.38 -21.97 -8.64
CA GLN A 361 15.39 -22.90 -8.13
C GLN A 361 16.20 -23.47 -9.29
N ASP A 362 17.53 -23.47 -9.18
CA ASP A 362 18.40 -24.15 -10.16
C ASP A 362 18.40 -25.68 -9.97
N ASP A 363 18.74 -26.40 -11.04
CA ASP A 363 18.77 -27.87 -11.02
C ASP A 363 19.84 -28.40 -10.05
N ASP A 364 20.97 -27.70 -9.94
CA ASP A 364 22.06 -28.06 -9.03
C ASP A 364 21.63 -27.99 -7.55
N LEU A 365 20.86 -26.97 -7.15
CA LEU A 365 20.26 -26.88 -5.82
C LEU A 365 19.25 -28.00 -5.61
N THR A 366 18.43 -28.31 -6.62
CA THR A 366 17.49 -29.42 -6.57
C THR A 366 18.20 -30.75 -6.26
N HIS A 367 19.25 -31.05 -7.01
CA HIS A 367 20.08 -32.24 -6.78
C HIS A 367 20.74 -32.22 -5.39
N ALA A 368 21.25 -31.07 -4.95
CA ALA A 368 21.90 -30.94 -3.64
C ALA A 368 20.91 -31.12 -2.47
N ILE A 369 19.66 -30.64 -2.59
CA ILE A 369 18.61 -30.85 -1.60
C ILE A 369 18.22 -32.32 -1.52
N ILE A 370 17.96 -32.95 -2.67
CA ILE A 370 17.57 -34.37 -2.74
C ILE A 370 18.69 -35.27 -2.23
N GLY A 371 19.95 -34.93 -2.56
CA GLY A 371 21.13 -35.62 -2.08
C GLY A 371 21.48 -35.34 -0.61
N ASN A 372 20.72 -34.47 0.09
CA ASN A 372 21.00 -34.02 1.45
C ASN A 372 22.45 -33.49 1.62
N GLU A 373 22.95 -32.78 0.60
CA GLU A 373 24.31 -32.23 0.57
C GLU A 373 24.40 -30.85 1.22
N LEU A 374 23.25 -30.24 1.53
CA LEU A 374 23.16 -28.90 2.09
C LEU A 374 22.85 -28.94 3.59
N PRO A 375 23.49 -28.06 4.38
CA PRO A 375 23.19 -27.97 5.80
C PRO A 375 21.82 -27.33 6.03
N LEU A 376 21.17 -27.71 7.13
CA LEU A 376 19.81 -27.25 7.48
C LEU A 376 19.85 -25.86 8.12
N CYS A 377 18.91 -25.00 7.71
CA CYS A 377 18.65 -23.67 8.26
C CYS A 377 17.73 -23.74 9.49
N GLY A 378 18.22 -24.32 10.59
CA GLY A 378 17.41 -24.59 11.78
C GLY A 378 16.87 -23.36 12.53
N LYS A 379 17.27 -22.13 12.17
CA LYS A 379 16.82 -20.89 12.83
C LYS A 379 15.67 -20.18 12.12
N VAL A 380 15.38 -20.56 10.88
CA VAL A 380 14.32 -19.94 10.08
C VAL A 380 12.98 -20.42 10.60
N GLN A 381 12.15 -19.48 11.05
CA GLN A 381 10.82 -19.72 11.60
C GLN A 381 9.70 -19.25 10.67
N PHE A 382 9.99 -18.28 9.79
CA PHE A 382 9.05 -17.77 8.80
C PHE A 382 9.61 -18.00 7.39
N LEU A 383 8.83 -18.68 6.54
CA LEU A 383 9.14 -18.86 5.13
C LEU A 383 7.94 -18.45 4.29
N GLU A 384 8.15 -17.53 3.35
CA GLU A 384 7.18 -17.17 2.32
C GLU A 384 7.76 -17.55 0.95
N LEU A 385 7.03 -18.35 0.19
CA LEU A 385 7.36 -18.73 -1.18
C LEU A 385 6.27 -18.19 -2.11
N SER A 386 6.61 -17.28 -3.02
CA SER A 386 5.70 -16.89 -4.10
C SER A 386 6.11 -17.58 -5.39
N SER A 387 5.23 -18.42 -5.91
CA SER A 387 5.45 -19.12 -7.19
C SER A 387 5.52 -18.12 -8.34
N TYR A 388 6.32 -18.49 -9.33
CA TYR A 388 6.76 -17.57 -10.35
C TYR A 388 5.89 -17.55 -11.61
N SER A 389 5.33 -18.69 -12.01
CA SER A 389 5.00 -18.83 -13.41
C SER A 389 3.62 -18.31 -13.82
N VAL A 390 3.59 -17.69 -15.00
CA VAL A 390 2.39 -17.43 -15.81
C VAL A 390 2.14 -18.60 -16.79
N ASP A 391 3.17 -19.42 -17.09
CA ASP A 391 3.13 -20.62 -17.92
C ASP A 391 3.67 -21.81 -17.11
N PHE A 392 2.78 -22.44 -16.32
CA PHE A 392 3.05 -23.52 -15.34
C PHE A 392 3.63 -24.83 -15.93
N ARG A 393 4.22 -24.76 -17.12
CA ARG A 393 4.90 -25.87 -17.77
C ARG A 393 6.39 -25.95 -17.41
N HIS A 394 6.93 -24.99 -16.66
CA HIS A 394 8.33 -25.03 -16.27
C HIS A 394 8.53 -25.94 -15.04
N PRO A 395 9.33 -27.02 -15.13
CA PRO A 395 9.55 -27.97 -14.04
C PRO A 395 10.11 -27.35 -12.74
N SER A 396 10.72 -26.17 -12.84
CA SER A 396 11.31 -25.49 -11.67
C SER A 396 10.29 -25.10 -10.61
N ASP A 397 9.02 -24.89 -10.97
CA ASP A 397 8.00 -24.48 -9.99
C ASP A 397 7.69 -25.61 -8.99
N GLU A 398 7.67 -26.87 -9.45
CA GLU A 398 7.49 -28.05 -8.60
C GLU A 398 8.62 -28.14 -7.57
N ASN A 399 9.85 -27.85 -7.99
CA ASN A 399 11.03 -27.96 -7.14
C ASN A 399 11.07 -26.95 -5.99
N THR A 400 10.33 -25.82 -6.08
CA THR A 400 10.32 -24.79 -5.03
C THR A 400 9.87 -25.33 -3.67
N TRP A 401 8.99 -26.33 -3.66
CA TRP A 401 8.55 -27.00 -2.43
C TRP A 401 9.67 -27.77 -1.73
N LEU A 402 10.70 -28.22 -2.46
CA LEU A 402 11.85 -28.91 -1.89
C LEU A 402 12.65 -28.02 -0.94
N LEU A 403 12.54 -26.69 -1.07
CA LEU A 403 13.16 -25.75 -0.12
C LEU A 403 12.70 -25.98 1.32
N LEU A 404 11.47 -26.49 1.54
CA LEU A 404 10.99 -26.83 2.88
C LEU A 404 11.88 -27.83 3.62
N LEU A 405 12.59 -28.70 2.87
CA LEU A 405 13.53 -29.67 3.43
C LEU A 405 14.72 -29.02 4.13
N LEU A 406 15.06 -27.78 3.74
CA LEU A 406 16.18 -27.04 4.32
C LEU A 406 15.79 -26.31 5.62
N PHE A 407 14.50 -26.24 5.96
CA PHE A 407 14.00 -25.41 7.07
C PHE A 407 13.15 -26.24 8.05
N PRO A 408 13.76 -27.12 8.85
CA PRO A 408 13.04 -28.10 9.67
C PRO A 408 12.22 -27.50 10.82
N ASN A 409 12.46 -26.23 11.19
CA ASN A 409 11.86 -25.56 12.35
C ASN A 409 10.92 -24.42 11.96
N ILE A 410 10.32 -24.46 10.76
CA ILE A 410 9.37 -23.44 10.33
C ILE A 410 8.14 -23.46 11.24
N LEU A 411 7.77 -22.29 11.73
CA LEU A 411 6.54 -22.06 12.48
C LEU A 411 5.44 -21.47 11.59
N THR A 412 5.80 -20.66 10.60
CA THR A 412 4.87 -20.01 9.67
C THR A 412 5.33 -20.22 8.25
N PHE A 413 4.46 -20.83 7.44
CA PHE A 413 4.69 -21.07 6.03
C PHE A 413 3.58 -20.44 5.19
N ASP A 414 4.00 -19.53 4.31
CA ASP A 414 3.12 -18.84 3.38
C ASP A 414 3.51 -19.23 1.95
N TYR A 415 2.58 -19.81 1.20
CA TYR A 415 2.72 -20.11 -0.21
C TYR A 415 1.79 -19.19 -1.02
N LEU A 416 2.37 -18.37 -1.88
CA LEU A 416 1.66 -17.36 -2.68
C LEU A 416 1.71 -17.71 -4.17
N SER A 417 0.64 -18.31 -4.69
CA SER A 417 0.49 -18.50 -6.14
C SER A 417 -0.10 -17.24 -6.80
N PRO A 418 0.32 -16.86 -8.02
CA PRO A 418 -0.21 -15.67 -8.68
C PRO A 418 -1.72 -15.79 -9.03
N PRO A 419 -2.51 -14.71 -8.87
CA PRO A 419 -3.97 -14.77 -8.97
C PRO A 419 -4.54 -14.90 -10.40
N ARG A 420 -3.75 -14.54 -11.43
CA ARG A 420 -4.24 -14.35 -12.80
C ARG A 420 -3.70 -15.46 -13.71
N ASN A 421 -4.59 -16.34 -14.15
CA ASN A 421 -4.37 -17.39 -15.18
C ASN A 421 -3.73 -18.71 -14.73
N ALA A 422 -3.44 -18.89 -13.45
CA ALA A 422 -2.98 -20.16 -12.91
C ALA A 422 -4.11 -21.20 -12.88
N ILE A 423 -4.28 -21.96 -13.96
CA ILE A 423 -5.11 -23.18 -13.96
C ILE A 423 -4.40 -24.30 -13.17
N TRP A 424 -3.11 -24.15 -12.88
CA TRP A 424 -2.26 -25.16 -12.28
C TRP A 424 -1.53 -24.56 -11.09
N SER A 425 -1.56 -25.25 -9.95
CA SER A 425 -0.55 -25.07 -8.90
C SER A 425 0.47 -26.19 -9.11
N PRO A 426 1.78 -25.94 -8.98
CA PRO A 426 2.75 -27.02 -9.03
C PRO A 426 2.35 -28.06 -7.96
N PRO A 427 2.18 -29.34 -8.33
CA PRO A 427 1.94 -30.37 -7.34
C PRO A 427 3.10 -30.35 -6.35
N ILE A 428 2.80 -30.63 -5.09
CA ILE A 428 3.87 -30.85 -4.13
C ILE A 428 4.63 -32.10 -4.61
N PRO A 429 5.96 -32.03 -4.81
CA PRO A 429 6.75 -33.12 -5.38
C PRO A 429 6.46 -34.46 -4.73
N SER A 430 6.40 -35.53 -5.54
CA SER A 430 6.17 -36.88 -5.03
C SER A 430 7.23 -37.31 -4.00
N LEU A 431 8.44 -36.73 -4.06
CA LEU A 431 9.50 -36.89 -3.06
C LEU A 431 9.09 -36.44 -1.66
N LEU A 432 8.18 -35.45 -1.54
CA LEU A 432 7.57 -35.07 -0.27
C LEU A 432 6.39 -35.99 0.10
N SER A 433 5.93 -36.82 -0.83
CA SER A 433 4.79 -37.73 -0.68
C SER A 433 5.18 -39.17 -0.39
N GLU A 434 6.38 -39.61 -0.78
CA GLU A 434 6.89 -40.96 -0.53
C GLU A 434 7.26 -41.14 0.96
N ASP A 435 7.25 -42.39 1.45
CA ASP A 435 7.46 -42.81 2.86
C ASP A 435 8.80 -42.38 3.48
N SER A 436 9.58 -41.56 2.79
CA SER A 436 10.79 -40.95 3.31
C SER A 436 10.45 -39.95 4.43
N ALA A 437 10.67 -40.38 5.68
CA ALA A 437 10.45 -39.62 6.91
C ALA A 437 11.07 -38.20 7.01
N PRO A 438 12.15 -37.80 6.29
CA PRO A 438 12.75 -36.47 6.46
C PRO A 438 11.85 -35.32 6.02
N SER A 439 11.06 -35.50 4.95
CA SER A 439 10.25 -34.44 4.35
C SER A 439 9.10 -33.94 5.22
N LEU A 440 8.61 -34.84 6.06
CA LEU A 440 7.51 -34.63 6.97
C LEU A 440 7.95 -33.95 8.28
N ALA A 441 9.25 -33.79 8.53
CA ALA A 441 9.76 -33.13 9.72
C ALA A 441 9.36 -31.65 9.78
N THR A 442 9.32 -30.94 8.65
CA THR A 442 8.99 -29.51 8.58
C THR A 442 7.56 -29.22 9.05
N PHE A 443 6.62 -30.14 8.81
CA PHE A 443 5.24 -30.00 9.29
C PHE A 443 5.09 -30.24 10.80
N LYS A 444 6.10 -30.82 11.47
CA LYS A 444 6.02 -31.09 12.92
C LYS A 444 6.09 -29.84 13.77
N SER A 445 6.71 -28.76 13.28
CA SER A 445 6.78 -27.48 13.98
C SER A 445 5.78 -26.44 13.46
N LEU A 446 5.11 -26.73 12.35
CA LEU A 446 4.30 -25.76 11.62
C LEU A 446 3.06 -25.36 12.42
N GLN A 447 3.00 -24.10 12.82
CA GLN A 447 1.88 -23.52 13.56
C GLN A 447 0.90 -22.77 12.65
N LYS A 448 1.40 -22.16 11.58
CA LYS A 448 0.61 -21.31 10.68
C LYS A 448 0.89 -21.68 9.24
N LEU A 449 -0.19 -21.97 8.51
CA LEU A 449 -0.14 -22.33 7.11
C LEU A 449 -1.05 -21.40 6.31
N PHE A 450 -0.49 -20.71 5.33
CA PHE A 450 -1.24 -19.94 4.35
C PHE A 450 -0.95 -20.46 2.95
N LEU A 451 -1.98 -20.93 2.25
CA LEU A 451 -1.90 -21.32 0.85
C LEU A 451 -2.79 -20.40 0.01
N SER A 452 -2.18 -19.52 -0.77
CA SER A 452 -2.87 -18.59 -1.67
C SER A 452 -2.90 -19.12 -3.09
N HIS A 453 -4.10 -19.11 -3.69
CA HIS A 453 -4.43 -19.62 -5.02
C HIS A 453 -3.95 -21.07 -5.27
N TYR A 454 -4.09 -21.94 -4.26
CA TYR A 454 -3.52 -23.29 -4.27
C TYR A 454 -4.54 -24.37 -4.62
N ILE A 455 -4.41 -25.07 -5.75
CA ILE A 455 -5.52 -25.88 -6.28
C ILE A 455 -5.61 -27.28 -5.64
N ASP A 456 -4.49 -27.90 -5.27
CA ASP A 456 -4.41 -29.32 -4.90
C ASP A 456 -4.64 -29.59 -3.40
N VAL A 457 -5.77 -29.13 -2.88
CA VAL A 457 -6.17 -29.36 -1.48
C VAL A 457 -6.19 -30.85 -1.08
N PRO A 458 -6.63 -31.80 -1.93
CA PRO A 458 -6.59 -33.23 -1.60
C PRO A 458 -5.19 -33.75 -1.27
N PHE A 459 -4.15 -33.25 -1.96
CA PHE A 459 -2.78 -33.60 -1.61
C PHE A 459 -2.43 -33.16 -0.19
N VAL A 460 -2.75 -31.92 0.18
CA VAL A 460 -2.47 -31.37 1.52
C VAL A 460 -3.17 -32.22 2.60
N ALA A 461 -4.42 -32.62 2.36
CA ALA A 461 -5.15 -33.54 3.25
C ALA A 461 -4.41 -34.88 3.39
N ASN A 462 -3.98 -35.49 2.29
CA ASN A 462 -3.23 -36.74 2.30
C ASN A 462 -1.88 -36.62 3.04
N SER A 463 -1.17 -35.50 2.89
CA SER A 463 0.07 -35.23 3.64
C SER A 463 -0.17 -35.22 5.14
N PHE A 464 -1.23 -34.55 5.61
CA PHE A 464 -1.59 -34.56 7.03
C PHE A 464 -1.99 -35.95 7.54
N ARG A 465 -2.67 -36.78 6.73
CA ARG A 465 -2.95 -38.18 7.10
C ARG A 465 -1.69 -39.03 7.23
N LYS A 466 -0.75 -38.89 6.30
CA LYS A 466 0.54 -39.59 6.37
C LYS A 466 1.32 -39.15 7.61
N LEU A 467 1.33 -37.84 7.89
CA LEU A 467 1.94 -37.27 9.08
C LEU A 467 1.35 -37.84 10.37
N SER A 468 0.01 -37.97 10.46
CA SER A 468 -0.65 -38.51 11.65
C SER A 468 -0.43 -40.00 11.80
N ALA A 469 -0.31 -40.75 10.69
CA ALA A 469 0.03 -42.16 10.72
C ALA A 469 1.47 -42.41 11.23
N ILE A 470 2.40 -41.52 10.91
CA ILE A 470 3.82 -41.65 11.30
C ILE A 470 4.06 -41.10 12.72
N ASN A 471 3.32 -40.08 13.14
CA ASN A 471 3.56 -39.38 14.38
C ASN A 471 2.36 -39.50 15.32
N SER A 472 2.55 -40.16 16.46
CA SER A 472 1.51 -40.24 17.50
C SER A 472 1.27 -38.90 18.23
N ALA A 473 2.09 -37.89 17.98
CA ALA A 473 1.94 -36.57 18.59
C ALA A 473 1.02 -35.64 17.77
N SER A 474 0.24 -34.82 18.48
CA SER A 474 -0.65 -33.80 17.91
C SER A 474 0.10 -32.79 17.04
N PHE A 475 -0.53 -32.34 15.96
CA PHE A 475 0.00 -31.24 15.15
C PHE A 475 -0.07 -29.91 15.90
N PRO A 476 1.01 -29.09 15.91
CA PRO A 476 0.97 -27.75 16.51
C PRO A 476 0.27 -26.72 15.63
N LEU A 477 -0.36 -27.14 14.53
CA LEU A 477 -1.06 -26.26 13.60
C LEU A 477 -2.24 -25.58 14.30
N THR A 478 -2.17 -24.26 14.42
CA THR A 478 -3.18 -23.42 15.06
C THR A 478 -3.87 -22.50 14.06
N HIS A 479 -3.21 -22.14 12.94
CA HIS A 479 -3.76 -21.23 11.94
C HIS A 479 -3.70 -21.86 10.56
N LEU A 480 -4.85 -21.92 9.89
CA LEU A 480 -4.95 -22.36 8.50
C LEU A 480 -5.70 -21.31 7.69
N LYS A 481 -5.06 -20.81 6.64
CA LYS A 481 -5.68 -19.99 5.61
C LYS A 481 -5.55 -20.67 4.26
N LEU A 482 -6.68 -20.95 3.64
CA LEU A 482 -6.77 -21.38 2.25
C LEU A 482 -7.44 -20.29 1.45
N HIS A 483 -6.81 -19.90 0.36
CA HIS A 483 -7.36 -18.95 -0.58
C HIS A 483 -7.29 -19.53 -1.97
N SER A 484 -8.40 -19.47 -2.70
CA SER A 484 -8.51 -19.94 -4.07
C SER A 484 -9.17 -18.93 -4.97
N CYS A 485 -8.69 -18.88 -6.21
CA CYS A 485 -9.40 -18.22 -7.31
C CYS A 485 -10.54 -19.07 -7.89
N PHE A 486 -10.60 -20.37 -7.54
CA PHE A 486 -11.62 -21.32 -7.93
C PHE A 486 -12.51 -21.71 -6.75
N GLY A 487 -13.70 -22.24 -7.04
CA GLY A 487 -14.55 -22.83 -6.00
C GLY A 487 -14.05 -24.23 -5.63
N TYR A 488 -13.87 -24.51 -4.34
CA TYR A 488 -13.72 -25.87 -3.83
C TYR A 488 -15.09 -26.43 -3.47
N PHE A 489 -15.32 -27.68 -3.87
CA PHE A 489 -16.43 -28.47 -3.37
C PHE A 489 -16.28 -28.71 -1.87
N ASP A 490 -17.40 -28.76 -1.16
CA ASP A 490 -17.39 -28.98 0.29
C ASP A 490 -16.73 -30.31 0.66
N SER A 491 -16.87 -31.35 -0.18
CA SER A 491 -16.25 -32.66 0.04
C SER A 491 -14.72 -32.59 0.14
N VAL A 492 -14.08 -31.75 -0.67
CA VAL A 492 -12.61 -31.56 -0.67
C VAL A 492 -12.16 -30.84 0.61
N ILE A 493 -12.93 -29.86 1.06
CA ILE A 493 -12.64 -29.12 2.29
C ILE A 493 -12.88 -29.99 3.51
N ILE A 494 -13.98 -30.74 3.55
CA ILE A 494 -14.30 -31.67 4.63
C ILE A 494 -13.21 -32.74 4.76
N ASP A 495 -12.72 -33.29 3.63
CA ASP A 495 -11.62 -34.25 3.59
C ASP A 495 -10.35 -33.71 4.27
N LEU A 496 -10.00 -32.45 3.99
CA LEU A 496 -8.89 -31.77 4.65
C LEU A 496 -9.14 -31.55 6.15
N LEU A 497 -10.33 -31.09 6.53
CA LEU A 497 -10.67 -30.84 7.93
C LEU A 497 -10.63 -32.14 8.74
N GLU A 498 -11.11 -33.25 8.18
CA GLU A 498 -11.03 -34.58 8.78
C GLU A 498 -9.58 -35.05 8.95
N ALA A 499 -8.72 -34.83 7.94
CA ALA A 499 -7.30 -35.16 8.01
C ALA A 499 -6.59 -34.39 9.14
N LEU A 500 -6.88 -33.10 9.28
CA LEU A 500 -6.34 -32.24 10.34
C LEU A 500 -6.85 -32.65 11.73
N HIS A 501 -8.15 -32.95 11.84
CA HIS A 501 -8.77 -33.41 13.08
C HIS A 501 -8.21 -34.76 13.52
N SER A 502 -8.05 -35.71 12.59
CA SER A 502 -7.47 -37.02 12.86
C SER A 502 -6.04 -36.94 13.39
N GLY A 503 -5.28 -35.93 12.97
CA GLY A 503 -3.96 -35.62 13.51
C GLY A 503 -3.95 -34.74 14.76
N SER A 504 -5.12 -34.56 15.41
CA SER A 504 -5.30 -33.78 16.63
C SER A 504 -4.80 -32.33 16.51
N ALA A 505 -4.99 -31.69 15.35
CA ALA A 505 -4.67 -30.27 15.18
C ALA A 505 -5.56 -29.41 16.08
N SER A 506 -4.96 -28.48 16.83
CA SER A 506 -5.67 -27.55 17.71
C SER A 506 -5.90 -26.22 17.00
N LEU A 507 -6.73 -26.22 15.94
CA LEU A 507 -6.99 -25.02 15.15
C LEU A 507 -7.69 -23.94 15.97
N GLU A 508 -7.09 -22.75 15.98
CA GLU A 508 -7.64 -21.52 16.56
C GLU A 508 -8.18 -20.58 15.48
N VAL A 509 -7.57 -20.56 14.29
CA VAL A 509 -7.96 -19.69 13.19
C VAL A 509 -8.13 -20.51 11.91
N LEU A 510 -9.32 -20.44 11.31
CA LEU A 510 -9.66 -21.11 10.06
C LEU A 510 -10.22 -20.10 9.06
N ILE A 511 -9.53 -19.92 7.95
CA ILE A 511 -9.94 -19.02 6.87
C ILE A 511 -10.01 -19.81 5.56
N LEU A 512 -11.21 -19.90 5.00
CA LEU A 512 -11.51 -20.63 3.76
C LEU A 512 -12.09 -19.65 2.74
N ILE A 513 -11.26 -19.25 1.78
CA ILE A 513 -11.66 -18.35 0.71
C ILE A 513 -11.72 -19.12 -0.60
N GLY A 514 -12.90 -19.15 -1.21
CA GLY A 514 -13.14 -19.89 -2.45
C GLY A 514 -13.99 -21.14 -2.27
N LEU A 515 -15.02 -21.11 -1.42
CA LEU A 515 -15.98 -22.22 -1.30
C LEU A 515 -16.97 -22.20 -2.47
N GLN A 516 -17.27 -23.34 -3.08
CA GLN A 516 -18.23 -23.44 -4.19
C GLN A 516 -19.65 -23.65 -3.71
N ASP A 517 -19.83 -24.68 -2.88
CA ASP A 517 -21.15 -25.12 -2.41
C ASP A 517 -21.50 -24.31 -1.17
N ALA A 518 -20.71 -24.46 -0.09
CA ALA A 518 -20.93 -23.84 1.20
C ALA A 518 -22.28 -24.27 1.83
N ASP A 519 -22.56 -25.57 1.76
CA ASP A 519 -23.75 -26.22 2.30
C ASP A 519 -23.67 -26.31 3.85
N LEU A 520 -24.80 -26.61 4.50
CA LEU A 520 -24.91 -26.78 5.95
C LEU A 520 -23.99 -27.89 6.49
N VAL A 521 -23.74 -28.93 5.68
CA VAL A 521 -22.86 -30.05 6.05
C VAL A 521 -21.43 -29.58 6.34
N LEU A 522 -20.92 -28.58 5.61
CA LEU A 522 -19.60 -28.01 5.88
C LEU A 522 -19.53 -27.38 7.28
N PHE A 523 -20.54 -26.62 7.69
CA PHE A 523 -20.61 -25.99 9.02
C PHE A 523 -20.76 -27.04 10.13
N GLU A 524 -21.56 -28.08 9.90
CA GLU A 524 -21.64 -29.22 10.80
C GLU A 524 -20.26 -29.82 11.05
N ARG A 525 -19.49 -30.11 9.99
CA ARG A 525 -18.15 -30.70 10.11
C ARG A 525 -17.14 -29.77 10.74
N ILE A 526 -17.15 -28.47 10.42
CA ILE A 526 -16.26 -27.49 11.07
C ILE A 526 -16.51 -27.48 12.59
N THR A 527 -17.77 -27.41 13.01
CA THR A 527 -18.13 -27.35 14.43
C THR A 527 -17.87 -28.66 15.18
N GLU A 528 -18.02 -29.80 14.51
CA GLU A 528 -17.71 -31.12 15.05
C GLU A 528 -16.20 -31.29 15.25
N PHE A 529 -15.41 -30.93 14.23
CA PHE A 529 -13.97 -31.17 14.24
C PHE A 529 -13.18 -30.14 15.06
N PHE A 530 -13.64 -28.88 15.08
CA PHE A 530 -12.91 -27.77 15.71
C PHE A 530 -13.85 -26.83 16.50
N PRO A 531 -14.49 -27.33 17.57
CA PRO A 531 -15.42 -26.53 18.37
C PRO A 531 -14.76 -25.35 19.10
N ASP A 532 -13.45 -25.43 19.35
CA ASP A 532 -12.67 -24.43 20.09
C ASP A 532 -12.02 -23.32 19.22
N ILE A 533 -12.40 -23.20 17.95
CA ILE A 533 -11.91 -22.13 17.06
C ILE A 533 -12.21 -20.75 17.66
N LEU A 534 -11.24 -19.84 17.55
CA LEU A 534 -11.35 -18.44 17.93
C LEU A 534 -11.83 -17.56 16.77
N GLU A 535 -11.37 -17.84 15.56
CA GLU A 535 -11.66 -17.07 14.36
C GLU A 535 -12.01 -17.96 13.16
N LEU A 536 -13.16 -17.67 12.54
CA LEU A 536 -13.67 -18.37 11.37
C LEU A 536 -14.00 -17.38 10.26
N SER A 537 -13.40 -17.56 9.08
CA SER A 537 -13.70 -16.76 7.89
C SER A 537 -14.05 -17.65 6.71
N LEU A 538 -15.23 -17.47 6.13
CA LEU A 538 -15.73 -18.31 5.03
C LEU A 538 -16.19 -17.44 3.87
N ASP A 539 -15.53 -17.57 2.72
CA ASP A 539 -15.90 -16.82 1.51
C ASP A 539 -16.31 -17.76 0.38
N ARG A 540 -17.58 -17.66 -0.03
CA ARG A 540 -18.18 -18.40 -1.13
C ARG A 540 -17.91 -17.73 -2.48
N ARG A 541 -17.74 -18.52 -3.55
CA ARG A 541 -17.63 -18.05 -4.94
C ARG A 541 -18.71 -18.74 -5.79
N THR A 542 -19.46 -17.95 -6.55
CA THR A 542 -20.40 -18.43 -7.58
C THR A 542 -19.75 -18.64 -8.95
N GLY A 543 -18.50 -18.19 -9.13
CA GLY A 543 -17.73 -18.44 -10.34
C GLY A 543 -16.28 -17.95 -10.24
N ASN A 544 -15.44 -18.39 -11.19
CA ASN A 544 -13.99 -18.13 -11.17
C ASN A 544 -13.63 -16.64 -11.26
N ARG A 545 -14.46 -15.84 -11.92
CA ARG A 545 -14.22 -14.40 -12.13
C ARG A 545 -14.92 -13.50 -11.13
N GLN A 546 -15.75 -14.04 -10.25
CA GLN A 546 -16.58 -13.21 -9.38
C GLN A 546 -15.75 -12.67 -8.21
N THR A 547 -15.84 -11.37 -8.00
CA THR A 547 -15.57 -10.74 -6.72
C THR A 547 -16.86 -10.71 -5.90
N PRO A 548 -16.82 -10.99 -4.58
CA PRO A 548 -17.97 -10.84 -3.68
C PRO A 548 -18.58 -9.43 -3.71
N PRO A 549 -19.83 -9.27 -3.26
CA PRO A 549 -20.63 -10.20 -2.44
C PRO A 549 -21.33 -11.35 -3.21
N VAL A 550 -21.70 -12.45 -2.52
CA VAL A 550 -22.30 -13.67 -3.10
C VAL A 550 -23.53 -14.15 -2.32
N GLN A 551 -24.58 -14.61 -3.02
CA GLN A 551 -25.74 -15.27 -2.38
C GLN A 551 -25.32 -16.62 -1.79
N TRP A 552 -25.68 -16.92 -0.55
CA TRP A 552 -25.43 -18.23 0.06
C TRP A 552 -26.58 -19.22 -0.23
N PRO A 553 -26.32 -20.55 -0.30
CA PRO A 553 -27.35 -21.53 -0.69
C PRO A 553 -28.57 -21.55 0.22
N HIS A 554 -28.32 -21.44 1.52
CA HIS A 554 -29.33 -21.47 2.57
C HIS A 554 -29.50 -20.10 3.23
N PRO A 555 -30.64 -19.86 3.89
CA PRO A 555 -30.82 -18.67 4.69
C PRO A 555 -29.90 -18.64 5.92
N THR A 556 -29.57 -17.44 6.40
CA THR A 556 -28.58 -17.23 7.47
C THR A 556 -28.92 -17.91 8.80
N TRP A 557 -30.22 -18.08 9.11
CA TRP A 557 -30.67 -18.72 10.35
C TRP A 557 -30.42 -20.23 10.39
N GLU A 558 -30.21 -20.88 9.24
CA GLU A 558 -29.88 -22.30 9.21
C GLU A 558 -28.40 -22.51 9.56
N TYR A 559 -27.50 -21.68 9.03
CA TYR A 559 -26.08 -21.68 9.43
C TYR A 559 -25.88 -21.30 10.90
N ALA A 560 -26.60 -20.29 11.38
CA ALA A 560 -26.43 -19.77 12.73
C ALA A 560 -26.65 -20.83 13.82
N ARG A 561 -27.51 -21.84 13.58
CA ARG A 561 -27.76 -22.91 14.56
C ARG A 561 -26.51 -23.72 14.88
N TYR A 562 -25.60 -23.91 13.92
CA TYR A 562 -24.36 -24.64 14.14
C TYR A 562 -23.41 -23.89 15.07
N PHE A 563 -23.52 -22.57 15.16
CA PHE A 563 -22.63 -21.74 15.98
C PHE A 563 -22.79 -21.99 17.48
N ALA A 564 -23.91 -22.59 17.91
CA ALA A 564 -24.10 -23.03 19.28
C ALA A 564 -23.15 -24.15 19.73
N ARG A 565 -22.47 -24.80 18.78
CA ARG A 565 -21.46 -25.83 19.06
C ARG A 565 -20.06 -25.24 19.27
N PHE A 566 -19.82 -23.98 18.89
CA PHE A 566 -18.54 -23.34 19.16
C PHE A 566 -18.47 -22.89 20.62
N THR A 567 -17.37 -23.22 21.28
CA THR A 567 -17.12 -22.92 22.69
C THR A 567 -16.31 -21.63 22.88
N ARG A 568 -15.56 -21.22 21.86
CA ARG A 568 -14.58 -20.12 21.95
C ARG A 568 -14.61 -19.12 20.79
N LEU A 569 -15.51 -19.28 19.82
CA LEU A 569 -15.53 -18.42 18.62
C LEU A 569 -15.82 -16.97 18.99
N ARG A 570 -14.89 -16.07 18.64
CA ARG A 570 -14.98 -14.62 18.89
C ARG A 570 -15.09 -13.81 17.62
N HIS A 571 -14.52 -14.30 16.53
CA HIS A 571 -14.44 -13.56 15.28
C HIS A 571 -15.04 -14.41 14.16
N PHE A 572 -16.09 -13.90 13.51
CA PHE A 572 -16.69 -14.54 12.34
C PHE A 572 -16.75 -13.57 11.17
N SER A 573 -16.35 -14.03 9.98
CA SER A 573 -16.56 -13.29 8.75
C SER A 573 -17.04 -14.16 7.60
N TRP A 574 -17.85 -13.58 6.73
CA TRP A 574 -18.23 -14.21 5.47
C TRP A 574 -18.64 -13.18 4.40
N ASN A 575 -18.72 -13.59 3.15
CA ASN A 575 -19.01 -12.71 2.02
C ASN A 575 -20.47 -12.75 1.54
N LEU A 576 -21.42 -12.71 2.48
CA LEU A 576 -22.85 -12.76 2.20
C LEU A 576 -23.35 -11.53 1.44
N LEU A 577 -24.01 -11.77 0.30
CA LEU A 577 -24.89 -10.80 -0.35
C LEU A 577 -26.29 -10.92 0.26
N PHE A 578 -26.72 -9.88 0.98
CA PHE A 578 -28.14 -9.72 1.29
C PHE A 578 -28.88 -9.32 0.03
N LEU A 579 -29.50 -10.30 -0.63
CA LEU A 579 -30.52 -9.99 -1.62
C LEU A 579 -31.75 -9.47 -0.86
N THR A 580 -32.11 -8.22 -1.12
CA THR A 580 -33.30 -7.53 -0.60
C THR A 580 -34.62 -8.24 -0.93
N THR A 581 -34.57 -9.29 -1.77
CA THR A 581 -35.71 -10.10 -2.23
C THR A 581 -36.39 -10.92 -1.14
N ASN A 582 -35.75 -11.16 0.01
CA ASN A 582 -36.31 -11.98 1.11
C ASN A 582 -36.91 -11.18 2.26
N LEU A 583 -37.04 -9.86 2.12
CA LEU A 583 -37.82 -9.07 3.06
C LEU A 583 -39.31 -9.17 2.73
N PRO A 584 -40.21 -8.96 3.70
CA PRO A 584 -41.61 -8.68 3.41
C PRO A 584 -41.79 -7.42 2.55
N ARG A 585 -40.76 -6.56 2.41
CA ARG A 585 -40.85 -5.25 1.75
C ARG A 585 -41.06 -5.32 0.23
N PRO A 586 -40.34 -6.15 -0.56
CA PRO A 586 -40.75 -6.45 -1.94
C PRO A 586 -42.19 -6.96 -2.05
N MET A 587 -42.66 -7.71 -1.06
CA MET A 587 -44.05 -8.14 -0.95
C MET A 587 -45.00 -6.96 -0.67
N LEU A 588 -44.63 -6.03 0.21
CA LEU A 588 -45.38 -4.79 0.47
C LEU A 588 -45.39 -3.85 -0.74
N VAL A 589 -44.29 -3.79 -1.50
CA VAL A 589 -44.21 -3.06 -2.78
C VAL A 589 -45.12 -3.72 -3.81
N PHE A 590 -45.12 -5.05 -3.90
CA PHE A 590 -46.03 -5.81 -4.76
C PHE A 590 -47.51 -5.64 -4.34
N GLU A 591 -47.82 -5.70 -3.05
CA GLU A 591 -49.16 -5.47 -2.51
C GLU A 591 -49.63 -4.04 -2.80
N ARG A 592 -48.75 -3.04 -2.65
CA ARG A 592 -49.07 -1.64 -2.96
C ARG A 592 -49.23 -1.40 -4.47
N GLN A 593 -48.42 -2.06 -5.28
CA GLN A 593 -48.55 -2.07 -6.73
C GLN A 593 -49.90 -2.69 -7.14
N ALA A 594 -50.29 -3.82 -6.54
CA ALA A 594 -51.58 -4.45 -6.78
C ALA A 594 -52.75 -3.58 -6.29
N GLU A 595 -52.61 -2.83 -5.19
CA GLU A 595 -53.61 -1.85 -4.73
C GLU A 595 -53.78 -0.69 -5.72
N ILE A 596 -52.69 -0.15 -6.27
CA ILE A 596 -52.73 0.93 -7.28
C ILE A 596 -53.39 0.41 -8.57
N GLU A 597 -53.00 -0.77 -9.05
CA GLU A 597 -53.62 -1.42 -10.20
C GLU A 597 -55.13 -1.67 -9.98
N HIS A 598 -55.51 -2.10 -8.77
CA HIS A 598 -56.91 -2.29 -8.40
C HIS A 598 -57.69 -0.96 -8.33
N GLN A 599 -57.13 0.09 -7.73
CA GLN A 599 -57.74 1.43 -7.68
C GLN A 599 -57.94 2.02 -9.09
N LEU A 600 -56.96 1.84 -9.97
CA LEU A 600 -57.05 2.28 -11.37
C LEU A 600 -58.06 1.45 -12.17
N SER A 601 -58.24 0.17 -11.85
CA SER A 601 -59.28 -0.67 -12.46
C SER A 601 -60.71 -0.26 -12.09
N ILE A 602 -60.91 0.29 -10.89
CA ILE A 602 -62.21 0.80 -10.41
C ILE A 602 -62.63 2.09 -11.15
N ILE A 603 -61.66 2.87 -11.65
CA ILE A 603 -61.92 4.16 -12.31
C ILE A 603 -62.28 4.00 -13.80
N HIS A 604 -62.41 2.76 -14.31
CA HIS A 604 -62.64 2.47 -15.74
C HIS A 604 -61.58 3.07 -16.69
N THR A 605 -60.38 3.32 -16.18
CA THR A 605 -59.22 3.60 -17.02
C THR A 605 -58.70 2.29 -17.64
N PRO A 606 -58.33 2.29 -18.94
CA PRO A 606 -57.65 1.13 -19.53
C PRO A 606 -56.37 0.80 -18.76
N PRO A 607 -55.92 -0.47 -18.75
CA PRO A 607 -54.70 -0.86 -18.05
C PRO A 607 -53.54 0.01 -18.54
N LEU A 608 -52.86 0.67 -17.60
CA LEU A 608 -51.69 1.50 -17.89
C LEU A 608 -50.62 0.65 -18.58
N SER A 609 -49.93 1.25 -19.54
CA SER A 609 -48.71 0.68 -20.11
C SER A 609 -47.62 0.61 -19.03
N ARG A 610 -46.62 -0.25 -19.25
CA ARG A 610 -45.47 -0.38 -18.32
C ARG A 610 -44.77 0.96 -18.06
N ALA A 611 -44.70 1.84 -19.06
CA ALA A 611 -44.07 3.16 -18.93
C ALA A 611 -44.91 4.11 -18.06
N GLU A 612 -46.24 4.08 -18.20
CA GLU A 612 -47.14 4.88 -17.36
C GLU A 612 -47.19 4.36 -15.91
N LEU A 613 -47.00 3.05 -15.71
CA LEU A 613 -46.79 2.48 -14.38
C LEU A 613 -45.46 2.95 -13.78
N GLU A 614 -44.37 2.90 -14.54
CA GLU A 614 -43.05 3.38 -14.12
C GLU A 614 -43.08 4.90 -13.76
N GLU A 615 -43.77 5.73 -14.54
CA GLU A 615 -43.98 7.16 -14.26
C GLU A 615 -44.85 7.38 -13.00
N ALA A 616 -45.94 6.64 -12.84
CA ALA A 616 -46.76 6.68 -11.63
C ALA A 616 -45.98 6.24 -10.37
N PHE A 617 -45.00 5.33 -10.52
CA PHE A 617 -44.13 4.89 -9.42
C PHE A 617 -43.02 5.91 -9.09
N GLU A 618 -42.55 6.69 -10.06
CA GLU A 618 -41.60 7.79 -9.82
C GLU A 618 -42.26 8.95 -9.04
N ASP A 619 -43.54 9.20 -9.28
CA ASP A 619 -44.32 10.24 -8.60
C ASP A 619 -44.87 9.83 -7.23
N ASP A 620 -44.91 8.54 -6.89
CA ASP A 620 -45.28 8.08 -5.55
C ASP A 620 -44.14 8.33 -4.56
N ALA A 621 -44.17 9.53 -3.96
CA ALA A 621 -43.22 9.97 -2.96
C ALA A 621 -43.12 9.03 -1.74
N GLU A 622 -44.17 8.25 -1.42
CA GLU A 622 -44.13 7.27 -0.34
C GLU A 622 -43.37 6.00 -0.77
N LEU A 623 -43.61 5.50 -1.97
CA LEU A 623 -42.86 4.40 -2.57
C LEU A 623 -41.38 4.76 -2.73
N LEU A 624 -41.07 5.94 -3.27
CA LEU A 624 -39.70 6.45 -3.43
C LEU A 624 -39.00 6.65 -2.08
N ARG A 625 -39.74 7.10 -1.05
CA ARG A 625 -39.23 7.18 0.32
C ARG A 625 -38.98 5.79 0.89
N LEU A 626 -39.85 4.82 0.64
CA LEU A 626 -39.68 3.43 1.07
C LEU A 626 -38.48 2.77 0.37
N PHE A 627 -38.24 3.03 -0.92
CA PHE A 627 -37.06 2.57 -1.66
C PHE A 627 -35.77 3.21 -1.15
N LYS A 628 -35.71 4.54 -1.02
CA LYS A 628 -34.53 5.25 -0.50
C LYS A 628 -34.24 4.90 0.96
N LYS A 629 -35.28 4.73 1.78
CA LYS A 629 -35.14 4.25 3.15
C LYS A 629 -34.72 2.78 3.17
N ALA A 630 -35.24 1.94 2.28
CA ALA A 630 -34.80 0.55 2.16
C ALA A 630 -33.33 0.49 1.77
N GLU A 631 -32.88 1.22 0.74
CA GLU A 631 -31.48 1.24 0.32
C GLU A 631 -30.56 1.72 1.46
N LYS A 632 -30.93 2.80 2.16
CA LYS A 632 -30.18 3.31 3.32
C LYS A 632 -30.18 2.34 4.53
N ASP A 633 -31.33 1.76 4.87
CA ASP A 633 -31.45 0.74 5.94
C ASP A 633 -30.72 -0.56 5.54
N THR A 634 -30.59 -0.85 4.24
CA THR A 634 -29.97 -2.09 3.74
C THR A 634 -28.48 -2.11 4.02
N TYR A 635 -27.79 -0.99 3.84
CA TYR A 635 -26.36 -0.95 4.12
C TYR A 635 -26.03 -0.88 5.61
N ASP A 636 -26.88 -0.25 6.44
CA ASP A 636 -26.56 -0.02 7.86
C ASP A 636 -27.18 -1.05 8.84
N CYS A 637 -28.30 -1.71 8.49
CA CYS A 637 -29.02 -2.59 9.43
C CYS A 637 -28.81 -4.10 9.18
N PHE A 638 -28.40 -4.54 7.98
CA PHE A 638 -28.31 -5.98 7.68
C PHE A 638 -27.14 -6.66 8.36
N GLY A 639 -25.96 -6.05 8.38
CA GLY A 639 -24.83 -6.61 9.12
C GLY A 639 -25.15 -6.79 10.60
N TRP A 640 -25.90 -5.87 11.19
CA TRP A 640 -26.25 -5.95 12.60
C TRP A 640 -27.30 -7.03 12.93
N ASN A 641 -28.37 -7.13 12.14
CA ASN A 641 -29.38 -8.19 12.35
C ASN A 641 -28.81 -9.59 12.12
N THR A 642 -27.89 -9.70 11.17
CA THR A 642 -27.19 -10.96 10.90
C THR A 642 -26.24 -11.30 12.02
N ALA A 643 -25.39 -10.35 12.44
CA ALA A 643 -24.52 -10.52 13.60
C ALA A 643 -25.30 -10.98 14.84
N ARG A 644 -26.47 -10.37 15.09
CA ARG A 644 -27.36 -10.73 16.19
C ARG A 644 -27.79 -12.19 16.14
N LEU A 645 -28.24 -12.65 14.97
CA LEU A 645 -28.65 -14.04 14.77
C LEU A 645 -27.53 -15.03 15.13
N PHE A 646 -26.30 -14.77 14.71
CA PHE A 646 -25.15 -15.58 15.08
C PHE A 646 -24.80 -15.47 16.56
N SER A 647 -24.85 -14.27 17.15
CA SER A 647 -24.54 -14.04 18.57
C SER A 647 -25.53 -14.72 19.53
N VAL A 648 -26.80 -14.89 19.12
CA VAL A 648 -27.80 -15.64 19.89
C VAL A 648 -27.39 -17.11 20.03
N HIS A 649 -26.81 -17.67 18.98
CA HIS A 649 -26.32 -19.04 18.99
C HIS A 649 -24.90 -19.16 19.55
N CYS A 650 -24.05 -18.15 19.38
CA CYS A 650 -22.67 -18.13 19.90
C CYS A 650 -22.45 -16.88 20.76
N PRO A 651 -22.72 -16.95 22.08
CA PRO A 651 -22.58 -15.82 22.99
C PRO A 651 -21.15 -15.29 23.13
N THR A 652 -20.15 -16.07 22.70
CA THR A 652 -18.73 -15.65 22.71
C THR A 652 -18.34 -14.76 21.55
N LEU A 653 -19.24 -14.55 20.57
CA LEU A 653 -18.96 -13.79 19.36
C LEU A 653 -18.78 -12.29 19.67
N GLU A 654 -17.57 -11.77 19.49
CA GLU A 654 -17.20 -10.37 19.73
C GLU A 654 -17.28 -9.51 18.46
N THR A 655 -16.89 -10.08 17.30
CA THR A 655 -16.88 -9.35 16.02
C THR A 655 -17.49 -10.19 14.91
N PHE A 656 -18.29 -9.53 14.08
CA PHE A 656 -18.96 -10.11 12.92
C PHE A 656 -18.69 -9.24 11.69
N TRP A 657 -18.35 -9.87 10.56
CA TRP A 657 -18.07 -9.15 9.30
C TRP A 657 -18.81 -9.80 8.12
N ASP A 658 -19.69 -9.03 7.48
CA ASP A 658 -20.42 -9.40 6.27
C ASP A 658 -19.95 -8.55 5.08
N GLY A 659 -18.69 -8.70 4.70
CA GLY A 659 -18.18 -7.89 3.62
C GLY A 659 -16.81 -8.30 3.17
N CYS A 660 -16.63 -8.34 1.84
CA CYS A 660 -15.31 -8.50 1.28
C CYS A 660 -14.56 -7.18 1.32
N ARG A 661 -13.88 -6.92 2.44
CA ARG A 661 -12.79 -5.95 2.47
C ARG A 661 -11.55 -6.56 3.12
N SER A 662 -10.43 -6.24 2.47
CA SER A 662 -9.03 -6.65 2.66
C SER A 662 -8.40 -6.38 4.04
N TRP A 663 -9.17 -6.26 5.12
CA TRP A 663 -8.64 -6.00 6.46
C TRP A 663 -7.81 -7.18 7.02
N PHE A 664 -8.13 -8.42 6.66
CA PHE A 664 -7.43 -9.61 7.18
C PHE A 664 -6.03 -9.82 6.61
N GLU A 665 -5.72 -9.32 5.41
CA GLU A 665 -4.35 -9.36 4.86
C GLU A 665 -3.36 -8.56 5.73
N VAL A 666 -3.85 -7.55 6.46
CA VAL A 666 -3.03 -6.70 7.35
C VAL A 666 -2.70 -7.41 8.68
N ARG A 667 -3.57 -8.31 9.18
CA ARG A 667 -3.44 -8.88 10.53
C ARG A 667 -2.60 -10.16 10.58
N ILE A 668 -2.70 -11.02 9.55
CA ILE A 668 -2.02 -12.33 9.54
C ILE A 668 -0.58 -12.23 9.01
N SER A 669 -0.30 -11.33 8.07
CA SER A 669 1.03 -11.16 7.47
C SER A 669 2.07 -10.53 8.40
N GLY A 670 1.68 -10.08 9.60
CA GLY A 670 2.55 -9.32 10.51
C GLY A 670 3.09 -8.01 9.92
N GLN A 671 2.70 -7.64 8.68
CA GLN A 671 3.12 -6.43 8.01
C GLN A 671 2.20 -5.28 8.41
N ARG A 672 2.77 -4.32 9.15
CA ARG A 672 2.26 -2.95 9.17
C ARG A 672 2.28 -2.40 7.74
N LEU A 673 1.19 -2.54 7.01
CA LEU A 673 0.90 -1.76 5.81
C LEU A 673 0.76 -0.30 6.24
N LYS A 674 1.84 0.49 6.08
CA LYS A 674 1.84 1.93 6.39
C LYS A 674 2.17 2.85 5.21
N ASP A 675 2.51 2.36 4.02
CA ASP A 675 3.31 3.22 3.12
C ASP A 675 2.74 3.57 1.73
N GLU A 676 1.48 3.31 1.34
CA GLU A 676 1.02 3.68 -0.02
C GLU A 676 -0.35 4.36 -0.21
N PHE A 677 -1.01 4.88 0.84
CA PHE A 677 -2.11 5.84 0.64
C PHE A 677 -2.04 7.00 1.65
N PRO A 678 -2.24 8.27 1.24
CA PRO A 678 -2.35 9.37 2.19
C PRO A 678 -3.57 9.11 3.07
N SER A 679 -3.33 8.97 4.37
CA SER A 679 -4.35 9.01 5.41
C SER A 679 -5.31 10.18 5.15
N PRO A 680 -6.60 9.94 4.90
CA PRO A 680 -7.59 10.83 5.49
C PRO A 680 -7.45 10.67 7.00
N ARG A 681 -7.61 11.80 7.68
CA ARG A 681 -7.52 11.96 9.12
C ARG A 681 -8.12 10.79 9.89
N TRP A 682 -7.48 10.46 11.00
CA TRP A 682 -8.08 9.73 12.09
C TRP A 682 -9.27 10.53 12.62
N ASP A 683 -10.45 10.30 12.04
CA ASP A 683 -11.69 10.32 12.79
C ASP A 683 -11.97 8.87 13.21
N PRO A 684 -12.31 8.61 14.49
CA PRO A 684 -12.72 7.30 14.93
C PRO A 684 -14.13 7.03 14.37
N MET A 685 -14.20 6.44 13.17
CA MET A 685 -15.40 5.64 12.86
C MET A 685 -15.31 4.37 13.71
N ILE A 686 -16.05 4.46 14.82
CA ILE A 686 -16.52 3.41 15.71
C ILE A 686 -16.43 2.03 15.05
N PRO A 687 -15.46 1.16 15.40
CA PRO A 687 -15.80 -0.25 15.49
C PRO A 687 -16.92 -0.30 16.52
N TYR A 688 -18.09 -0.80 16.14
CA TYR A 688 -19.18 -1.02 17.10
C TYR A 688 -18.72 -2.11 18.09
N ARG A 689 -17.92 -1.71 19.06
CA ARG A 689 -17.48 -2.49 20.20
C ARG A 689 -18.60 -2.37 21.22
N TYR A 690 -19.65 -3.15 21.00
CA TYR A 690 -20.75 -3.24 21.96
C TYR A 690 -20.44 -4.35 22.95
N ASP A 691 -20.38 -3.96 24.22
CA ASP A 691 -20.34 -4.87 25.35
C ASP A 691 -21.71 -5.56 25.46
N TYR A 692 -21.75 -6.84 25.11
CA TYR A 692 -22.97 -7.65 25.11
C TYR A 692 -23.35 -8.18 26.51
N SER A 693 -22.72 -7.71 27.59
CA SER A 693 -22.95 -8.19 28.98
C SER A 693 -24.23 -7.67 29.67
N ARG A 694 -25.14 -7.01 28.93
CA ARG A 694 -26.46 -6.58 29.44
C ARG A 694 -27.61 -7.04 28.55
N VAL A 695 -27.82 -8.35 28.46
CA VAL A 695 -29.11 -8.97 28.11
C VAL A 695 -29.32 -10.19 29.00
#